data_AF-A0A7V7MW18-F1
#
_entry.id   AF-A0A7V7MW18-F1
#
_cell.length_a   1.000
_cell.length_b   1.000
_cell.length_c   1.000
_cell.angle_alpha   90.00
_cell.angle_beta   90.00
_cell.angle_gamma   90.00
#
_symmetry.space_group_name_H-M   'P 1'
#
loop_
_entity.id
_entity.type
_entity.pdbx_description
1 polymer ?
#
loop_
_entity_poly.entity_id
_entity_poly.type
_entity_poly.pdbx_seq_one_letter_code
_entity_poly.pdbx_strand_id
1 'polypeptide(L)'
;MAATLFVAFSSHAAVKIDEQVIGPVTAGGVYAVSPSGVRVAYINTKGSRLVVAVDGVEGPVMDDLFTPRGQSFYSPPRVSPMTASAGGRSNIAAQRGPVIMSPDGKHYAYAGRQGNEYVVIHDGKEIARGPRPALALNYGQLTLSPGGNHVHWNEQEKQGGRTLQRLVMDGKPGPWSGHQDMLPVFSSDDSRYAYTAVSPEDKDKYFLVVDGKVADYIGMEPMFTADGKLLLTIGTIDYKRKLQVNGKVVSSGQGVGKVVTAPVGNRYAAIDLARVENGKGVPMLYLDGREVPGTEGAQQVWFSPDGKRYAVACVNDVARSAFMVVDGRKGQEYQTLSINEPYWTPDSSKLIYTAASGGRNFLIVENQEFPITSLIGGLMESPIAMAAQGNRYAFGTRDGSNRVFSVVVDGQSVLPPNLSPNDGSLTFSADGSRFVYVVGPVGRNEVTGLVVDGKLNEALTPLEFHQWARPLPSKWYLLSDDGKHLAQVAGTGDRSTVGLYVDGTLVYPSPRSIGSPEFTPDSRHLFWLASEAGDKPGQYLTVYADGEPTVKFAANDFMRTPGWWEMGGDGVLTFLAVDGDVVKRYRITPSSEMTVARLVTEAEANRAKAAADAQAQQKAAVETAATDSKKAAEEAAAAKLKAQEEAAAAAAKRQADYAAAVAAKQKARADAMEAKRQARLLYLENVKRKKLGLPPLKELP
;
A
#
# COMPACT_ATOMS: atom_id res chain seq x y z
N MET A 1 25.38 -49.65 -31.18
CA MET A 1 25.06 -48.30 -31.66
C MET A 1 23.86 -47.81 -30.86
N ALA A 2 24.09 -46.97 -29.85
CA ALA A 2 23.03 -46.34 -29.06
C ALA A 2 22.86 -44.91 -29.57
N ALA A 3 21.66 -44.60 -30.06
CA ALA A 3 21.32 -43.26 -30.53
C ALA A 3 21.04 -42.36 -29.31
N THR A 4 21.87 -41.34 -29.14
CA THR A 4 21.67 -40.23 -28.20
C THR A 4 20.55 -39.35 -28.73
N LEU A 5 19.39 -39.36 -28.09
CA LEU A 5 18.33 -38.40 -28.34
C LEU A 5 18.69 -37.10 -27.58
N PHE A 6 19.19 -36.10 -28.29
CA PHE A 6 19.27 -34.73 -27.77
C PHE A 6 17.84 -34.17 -27.69
N VAL A 7 17.28 -34.15 -26.49
CA VAL A 7 16.13 -33.28 -26.19
C VAL A 7 16.68 -31.87 -26.07
N ALA A 8 16.41 -31.03 -27.07
CA ALA A 8 16.65 -29.61 -26.98
C ALA A 8 15.74 -29.03 -25.88
N PHE A 9 16.34 -28.61 -24.77
CA PHE A 9 15.66 -27.71 -23.84
C PHE A 9 15.50 -26.37 -24.55
N SER A 10 14.25 -25.97 -24.84
CA SER A 10 13.97 -24.55 -25.02
C SER A 10 14.30 -23.85 -23.70
N SER A 11 15.22 -22.89 -23.76
CA SER A 11 15.57 -22.04 -22.63
C SER A 11 14.39 -21.12 -22.33
N HIS A 12 13.52 -21.56 -21.43
CA HIS A 12 12.42 -20.76 -20.90
C HIS A 12 12.95 -19.74 -19.88
N ALA A 13 12.51 -18.49 -19.97
CA ALA A 13 13.02 -17.40 -19.13
C ALA A 13 12.31 -17.39 -17.77
N ALA A 14 12.88 -18.09 -16.80
CA ALA A 14 12.48 -18.02 -15.39
C ALA A 14 12.59 -16.58 -14.84
N VAL A 15 11.93 -16.31 -13.71
CA VAL A 15 12.06 -15.03 -12.99
C VAL A 15 13.53 -14.67 -12.82
N LYS A 16 13.91 -13.45 -13.22
CA LYS A 16 15.29 -12.96 -13.12
C LYS A 16 15.45 -12.17 -11.83
N ILE A 17 16.44 -12.54 -11.02
CA ILE A 17 16.78 -11.89 -9.76
C ILE A 17 18.19 -11.32 -9.89
N ASP A 18 18.32 -9.99 -9.85
CA ASP A 18 19.61 -9.32 -9.75
C ASP A 18 19.84 -8.88 -8.30
N GLU A 19 20.99 -9.26 -7.74
CA GLU A 19 21.37 -8.96 -6.35
C GLU A 19 22.57 -8.03 -6.31
N GLN A 20 22.50 -7.01 -5.46
CA GLN A 20 23.61 -6.09 -5.22
C GLN A 20 23.83 -5.87 -3.73
N VAL A 21 25.05 -6.11 -3.25
CA VAL A 21 25.45 -5.79 -1.89
C VAL A 21 25.57 -4.27 -1.75
N ILE A 22 24.82 -3.69 -0.82
CA ILE A 22 24.81 -2.25 -0.54
C ILE A 22 25.75 -1.91 0.62
N GLY A 23 25.84 -2.80 1.61
CA GLY A 23 26.76 -2.65 2.73
C GLY A 23 26.55 -3.71 3.83
N PRO A 24 27.36 -3.66 4.90
CA PRO A 24 27.25 -4.55 6.05
C PRO A 24 26.12 -4.15 7.03
N VAL A 25 25.63 -5.13 7.79
CA VAL A 25 24.65 -4.97 8.88
C VAL A 25 25.36 -4.80 10.24
N THR A 26 26.67 -5.03 10.29
CA THR A 26 27.49 -5.01 11.51
C THR A 26 28.00 -3.59 11.86
N ALA A 27 28.45 -3.43 13.11
CA ALA A 27 28.60 -2.19 13.89
C ALA A 27 28.93 -0.89 13.11
N GLY A 28 28.08 0.12 13.31
CA GLY A 28 28.29 1.49 12.83
C GLY A 28 27.67 1.81 11.46
N GLY A 29 27.08 3.01 11.35
CA GLY A 29 26.73 3.61 10.06
C GLY A 29 25.24 3.93 9.85
N VAL A 30 24.97 4.69 8.78
CA VAL A 30 23.62 5.13 8.39
C VAL A 30 23.35 4.70 6.97
N TYR A 31 22.17 4.12 6.71
CA TYR A 31 21.66 3.92 5.36
C TYR A 31 20.63 5.01 5.06
N ALA A 32 20.99 5.95 4.20
CA ALA A 32 20.08 6.96 3.67
C ALA A 32 19.45 6.41 2.39
N VAL A 33 18.13 6.13 2.44
CA VAL A 33 17.35 5.57 1.34
C VAL A 33 16.59 6.69 0.64
N SER A 34 16.69 6.77 -0.70
CA SER A 34 15.95 7.76 -1.47
C SER A 34 14.43 7.64 -1.26
N PRO A 35 13.66 8.73 -1.39
CA PRO A 35 12.21 8.67 -1.30
C PRO A 35 11.58 7.70 -2.32
N SER A 36 12.13 7.64 -3.53
CA SER A 36 11.85 6.65 -4.57
C SER A 36 13.11 6.32 -5.39
N GLY A 37 13.06 5.30 -6.24
CA GLY A 37 14.17 4.74 -7.01
C GLY A 37 15.06 3.73 -6.26
N VAL A 38 14.79 3.46 -4.97
CA VAL A 38 15.55 2.55 -4.10
C VAL A 38 17.08 2.76 -4.18
N ARG A 39 17.51 4.03 -4.23
CA ARG A 39 18.94 4.38 -4.17
C ARG A 39 19.37 4.50 -2.73
N VAL A 40 20.58 4.01 -2.44
CA VAL A 40 21.04 3.92 -1.05
C VAL A 40 22.43 4.48 -0.90
N ALA A 41 22.58 5.41 0.05
CA ALA A 41 23.88 5.83 0.54
C ALA A 41 24.15 5.19 1.90
N TYR A 42 25.22 4.42 2.00
CA TYR A 42 25.76 3.91 3.24
C TYR A 42 26.89 4.81 3.73
N ILE A 43 26.67 5.47 4.87
CA ILE A 43 27.68 6.27 5.55
C ILE A 43 28.33 5.40 6.62
N ASN A 44 29.65 5.20 6.52
CA ASN A 44 30.38 4.39 7.48
C ASN A 44 31.74 5.00 7.85
N THR A 45 32.36 4.41 8.87
CA THR A 45 33.69 4.74 9.35
C THR A 45 34.77 3.89 8.67
N LYS A 46 35.90 4.53 8.36
CA LYS A 46 37.18 3.90 7.99
C LYS A 46 38.24 4.37 8.98
N GLY A 47 38.40 3.64 10.07
CA GLY A 47 39.14 4.11 11.24
C GLY A 47 38.42 5.30 11.87
N SER A 48 39.13 6.42 12.10
CA SER A 48 38.55 7.65 12.63
C SER A 48 37.90 8.57 11.58
N ARG A 49 37.93 8.18 10.30
CA ARG A 49 37.42 8.97 9.17
C ARG A 49 36.11 8.39 8.66
N LEU A 50 35.38 9.16 7.86
CA LEU A 50 34.08 8.81 7.31
C LEU A 50 34.16 8.61 5.79
N VAL A 51 33.30 7.74 5.27
CA VAL A 51 33.11 7.53 3.83
C VAL A 51 31.63 7.41 3.54
N VAL A 52 31.20 7.94 2.40
CA VAL A 52 29.86 7.72 1.85
C VAL A 52 30.02 6.76 0.67
N ALA A 53 29.40 5.59 0.75
CA ALA A 53 29.26 4.68 -0.37
C ALA A 53 27.84 4.76 -0.93
N VAL A 54 27.69 5.06 -2.21
CA VAL A 54 26.36 5.08 -2.86
C VAL A 54 26.25 3.89 -3.78
N ASP A 55 25.23 3.05 -3.55
CA ASP A 55 25.04 1.77 -4.25
C ASP A 55 26.33 0.91 -4.26
N GLY A 56 27.05 0.88 -3.13
CA GLY A 56 28.30 0.14 -2.97
C GLY A 56 29.55 0.83 -3.55
N VAL A 57 29.42 1.96 -4.25
CA VAL A 57 30.56 2.72 -4.78
C VAL A 57 31.01 3.76 -3.77
N GLU A 58 32.21 3.61 -3.24
CA GLU A 58 32.79 4.53 -2.26
C GLU A 58 33.20 5.88 -2.86
N GLY A 59 32.82 6.95 -2.18
CA GLY A 59 33.35 8.29 -2.42
C GLY A 59 34.67 8.56 -1.69
N PRO A 60 35.15 9.82 -1.73
CA PRO A 60 36.33 10.24 -0.98
C PRO A 60 36.19 10.04 0.52
N VAL A 61 37.32 9.73 1.17
CA VAL A 61 37.42 9.64 2.63
C VAL A 61 37.48 11.04 3.24
N MET A 62 36.62 11.31 4.20
CA MET A 62 36.46 12.61 4.85
C MET A 62 36.84 12.54 6.34
N ASP A 63 37.43 13.61 6.88
CA ASP A 63 37.69 13.75 8.32
C ASP A 63 36.40 14.03 9.10
N ASP A 64 35.41 14.62 8.43
CA ASP A 64 34.08 14.92 8.98
C ASP A 64 33.06 14.97 7.82
N LEU A 65 31.80 14.67 8.11
CA LEU A 65 30.69 14.87 7.18
C LEU A 65 29.72 15.87 7.80
N PHE A 66 29.06 16.67 6.98
CA PHE A 66 28.13 17.69 7.47
C PHE A 66 26.69 17.32 7.16
N THR A 67 25.79 17.54 8.12
CA THR A 67 24.35 17.61 7.81
C THR A 67 24.10 18.78 6.84
N PRO A 68 22.94 18.83 6.15
CA PRO A 68 22.61 19.94 5.24
C PRO A 68 22.72 21.34 5.86
N ARG A 69 22.66 21.45 7.19
CA ARG A 69 22.84 22.70 7.97
C ARG A 69 24.27 22.95 8.46
N GLY A 70 25.21 22.04 8.24
CA GLY A 70 26.61 22.21 8.63
C GLY A 70 26.98 21.68 10.00
N GLN A 71 26.11 20.89 10.64
CA GLN A 71 26.46 20.19 11.87
C GLN A 71 27.35 18.99 11.53
N SER A 72 28.41 18.76 12.31
CA SER A 72 29.23 17.56 12.19
C SER A 72 28.39 16.30 12.39
N PHE A 73 28.59 15.32 11.53
CA PHE A 73 27.85 14.07 11.53
C PHE A 73 28.52 13.08 12.47
N TYR A 74 27.73 12.54 13.40
CA TYR A 74 28.15 11.45 14.26
C TYR A 74 27.56 10.14 13.75
N SER A 75 28.42 9.19 13.41
CA SER A 75 27.98 7.84 13.03
C SER A 75 27.40 7.13 14.25
N PRO A 76 26.15 6.64 14.19
CA PRO A 76 25.56 5.88 15.30
C PRO A 76 26.34 4.57 15.53
N PRO A 77 26.32 4.03 16.76
CA PRO A 77 27.02 2.78 17.09
C PRO A 77 26.37 1.54 16.47
N ARG A 78 25.11 1.64 16.04
CA ARG A 78 24.35 0.59 15.37
C ARG A 78 23.91 1.11 14.00
N VAL A 79 23.82 0.18 13.04
CA VAL A 79 23.25 0.47 11.72
C VAL A 79 21.83 1.02 11.90
N SER A 80 21.56 2.13 11.23
CA SER A 80 20.24 2.76 11.23
C SER A 80 19.82 3.10 9.79
N PRO A 81 18.75 2.48 9.26
CA PRO A 81 18.11 2.97 8.05
C PRO A 81 17.32 4.24 8.34
N MET A 82 17.31 5.17 7.38
CA MET A 82 16.52 6.38 7.41
C MET A 82 16.21 6.87 5.99
N THR A 83 15.12 7.61 5.81
CA THR A 83 14.88 8.32 4.55
C THR A 83 15.93 9.40 4.37
N ALA A 84 16.53 9.45 3.17
CA ALA A 84 17.45 10.49 2.78
C ALA A 84 16.77 11.86 2.84
N SER A 85 17.54 12.91 3.13
CA SER A 85 17.00 14.26 3.00
C SER A 85 16.66 14.51 1.53
N ALA A 86 15.41 14.89 1.25
CA ALA A 86 14.99 15.26 -0.10
C ALA A 86 15.34 16.75 -0.35
N GLY A 87 15.94 17.04 -1.50
CA GLY A 87 16.20 18.42 -1.93
C GLY A 87 14.91 19.25 -2.06
N GLY A 88 15.03 20.57 -1.91
CA GLY A 88 13.96 21.51 -2.25
C GLY A 88 12.99 21.95 -1.14
N ARG A 89 13.05 21.41 0.09
CA ARG A 89 12.32 21.96 1.26
C ARG A 89 13.10 21.85 2.59
N SER A 90 13.13 22.94 3.36
CA SER A 90 13.67 22.98 4.73
C SER A 90 12.72 22.27 5.73
N ASN A 91 12.57 20.96 5.65
CA ASN A 91 11.85 20.22 6.69
C ASN A 91 12.82 19.80 7.82
N ILE A 92 12.70 20.49 8.96
CA ILE A 92 13.52 20.32 10.17
C ILE A 92 13.44 18.88 10.74
N ALA A 93 12.36 18.14 10.49
CA ALA A 93 12.17 16.80 11.04
C ALA A 93 12.93 15.69 10.27
N ALA A 94 13.34 15.94 9.01
CA ALA A 94 13.94 14.93 8.12
C ALA A 94 15.48 15.00 8.00
N GLN A 95 16.12 16.03 8.55
CA GLN A 95 17.55 16.31 8.33
C GLN A 95 18.48 15.58 9.31
N ARG A 96 18.45 14.24 9.33
CA ARG A 96 19.26 13.44 10.26
C ARG A 96 20.59 12.91 9.70
N GLY A 97 20.80 13.00 8.38
CA GLY A 97 21.95 12.40 7.69
C GLY A 97 22.68 13.40 6.77
N PRO A 98 23.95 13.13 6.42
CA PRO A 98 24.78 14.04 5.63
C PRO A 98 24.55 13.96 4.12
N VAL A 99 23.75 12.97 3.65
CA VAL A 99 23.48 12.75 2.22
C VAL A 99 22.08 13.23 1.87
N ILE A 100 22.01 14.00 0.79
CA ILE A 100 20.79 14.54 0.19
C ILE A 100 20.58 13.82 -1.14
N MET A 101 19.35 13.47 -1.45
CA MET A 101 19.00 12.88 -2.74
C MET A 101 17.88 13.66 -3.43
N SER A 102 17.84 13.62 -4.76
CA SER A 102 16.68 14.07 -5.52
C SER A 102 15.47 13.21 -5.14
N PRO A 103 14.24 13.72 -5.28
CA PRO A 103 13.04 12.95 -4.97
C PRO A 103 12.99 11.58 -5.67
N ASP A 104 13.46 11.51 -6.91
CA ASP A 104 13.52 10.28 -7.73
C ASP A 104 14.77 9.41 -7.47
N GLY A 105 15.63 9.79 -6.54
CA GLY A 105 16.87 9.11 -6.20
C GLY A 105 17.98 9.20 -7.26
N LYS A 106 17.77 9.80 -8.43
CA LYS A 106 18.77 9.81 -9.52
C LYS A 106 19.98 10.69 -9.26
N HIS A 107 19.85 11.69 -8.40
CA HIS A 107 20.94 12.60 -8.03
C HIS A 107 21.17 12.61 -6.53
N TYR A 108 22.41 12.80 -6.10
CA TYR A 108 22.75 12.93 -4.69
C TYR A 108 23.90 13.91 -4.45
N ALA A 109 23.90 14.53 -3.27
CA ALA A 109 24.98 15.40 -2.84
C ALA A 109 25.28 15.23 -1.35
N TYR A 110 26.52 15.53 -0.98
CA TYR A 110 26.95 15.64 0.42
C TYR A 110 28.16 16.55 0.54
N ALA A 111 28.39 17.08 1.73
CA ALA A 111 29.57 17.87 2.05
C ALA A 111 30.32 17.30 3.25
N GLY A 112 31.64 17.48 3.26
CA GLY A 112 32.50 17.05 4.35
C GLY A 112 33.75 17.91 4.47
N ARG A 113 34.67 17.50 5.34
CA ARG A 113 35.96 18.16 5.57
C ARG A 113 37.12 17.22 5.23
N GLN A 114 38.14 17.76 4.57
CA GLN A 114 39.45 17.14 4.42
C GLN A 114 40.51 18.16 4.85
N GLY A 115 41.23 17.88 5.93
CA GLY A 115 42.15 18.83 6.53
C GLY A 115 41.44 20.11 6.95
N ASN A 116 41.91 21.25 6.42
CA ASN A 116 41.34 22.57 6.70
C ASN A 116 40.31 23.04 5.65
N GLU A 117 39.96 22.17 4.71
CA GLU A 117 39.07 22.49 3.60
C GLU A 117 37.74 21.75 3.72
N TYR A 118 36.66 22.40 3.29
CA TYR A 118 35.44 21.69 2.98
C TYR A 118 35.51 21.12 1.57
N VAL A 119 34.75 20.05 1.32
CA VAL A 119 34.59 19.41 0.01
C VAL A 119 33.10 19.15 -0.21
N VAL A 120 32.59 19.46 -1.41
CA VAL A 120 31.21 19.16 -1.82
C VAL A 120 31.24 18.15 -2.96
N ILE A 121 30.46 17.08 -2.80
CA ILE A 121 30.31 16.01 -3.77
C ILE A 121 28.91 16.06 -4.36
N HIS A 122 28.81 15.91 -5.68
CA HIS A 122 27.56 15.73 -6.44
C HIS A 122 27.74 14.54 -7.39
N ASP A 123 26.88 13.53 -7.28
CA ASP A 123 26.91 12.32 -8.09
C ASP A 123 28.30 11.66 -8.17
N GLY A 124 28.99 11.63 -7.03
CA GLY A 124 30.31 11.00 -6.88
C GLY A 124 31.48 11.86 -7.36
N LYS A 125 31.22 13.05 -7.89
CA LYS A 125 32.24 14.00 -8.35
C LYS A 125 32.44 15.11 -7.33
N GLU A 126 33.70 15.47 -7.07
CA GLU A 126 34.03 16.69 -6.34
C GLU A 126 33.71 17.90 -7.23
N ILE A 127 32.73 18.70 -6.81
CA ILE A 127 32.31 19.91 -7.53
C ILE A 127 32.86 21.19 -6.89
N ALA A 128 33.24 21.14 -5.61
CA ALA A 128 33.83 22.29 -4.94
C ALA A 128 34.72 21.91 -3.76
N ARG A 129 35.70 22.78 -3.53
CA ARG A 129 36.63 22.77 -2.40
C ARG A 129 36.93 24.20 -1.99
N GLY A 130 37.00 24.43 -0.68
CA GLY A 130 37.34 25.76 -0.16
C GLY A 130 37.68 25.73 1.33
N PRO A 131 38.12 26.85 1.91
CA PRO A 131 38.51 26.91 3.31
C PRO A 131 37.30 26.62 4.21
N ARG A 132 37.45 25.72 5.19
CA ARG A 132 36.35 25.32 6.09
C ARG A 132 35.62 26.51 6.74
N PRO A 133 36.28 27.61 7.17
CA PRO A 133 35.58 28.78 7.72
C PRO A 133 34.63 29.50 6.77
N ALA A 134 34.82 29.34 5.45
CA ALA A 134 33.93 29.92 4.44
C ALA A 134 32.62 29.14 4.29
N LEU A 135 32.58 27.84 4.59
CA LEU A 135 31.37 27.04 4.46
C LEU A 135 30.28 27.47 5.47
N ALA A 136 29.15 27.97 4.98
CA ALA A 136 28.12 28.65 5.77
C ALA A 136 26.74 27.97 5.67
N LEU A 137 26.68 26.64 5.83
CA LEU A 137 25.45 25.85 5.68
C LEU A 137 24.30 26.22 6.65
N ASN A 138 24.59 26.91 7.75
CA ASN A 138 23.57 27.44 8.67
C ASN A 138 22.78 28.62 8.07
N TYR A 139 23.33 29.31 7.07
CA TYR A 139 22.75 30.49 6.42
C TYR A 139 22.38 30.22 4.95
N GLY A 140 22.51 28.98 4.52
CA GLY A 140 22.20 28.52 3.17
C GLY A 140 22.54 27.05 3.08
N GLN A 141 21.53 26.22 3.35
CA GLN A 141 21.69 24.78 3.44
C GLN A 141 22.27 24.22 2.15
N LEU A 142 23.07 23.16 2.27
CA LEU A 142 23.39 22.34 1.11
C LEU A 142 22.09 21.68 0.66
N THR A 143 21.72 21.82 -0.61
CA THR A 143 20.54 21.15 -1.17
C THR A 143 20.68 20.98 -2.68
N LEU A 144 19.79 20.17 -3.24
CA LEU A 144 19.61 19.97 -4.66
C LEU A 144 18.46 20.85 -5.20
N SER A 145 18.51 21.17 -6.49
CA SER A 145 17.35 21.63 -7.25
C SER A 145 16.24 20.55 -7.30
N PRO A 146 14.99 20.90 -7.65
CA PRO A 146 13.88 19.94 -7.69
C PRO A 146 14.15 18.67 -8.50
N GLY A 147 14.74 18.80 -9.70
CA GLY A 147 15.14 17.66 -10.53
C GLY A 147 16.48 17.02 -10.13
N GLY A 148 17.25 17.66 -9.25
CA GLY A 148 18.55 17.18 -8.79
C GLY A 148 19.76 17.58 -9.65
N ASN A 149 19.54 18.36 -10.71
CA ASN A 149 20.58 18.76 -11.66
C ASN A 149 21.57 19.78 -11.09
N HIS A 150 21.18 20.55 -10.09
CA HIS A 150 22.02 21.56 -9.45
C HIS A 150 22.20 21.29 -7.96
N VAL A 151 23.39 21.59 -7.44
CA VAL A 151 23.69 21.63 -6.02
C VAL A 151 24.03 23.06 -5.61
N HIS A 152 23.40 23.56 -4.56
CA HIS A 152 23.73 24.88 -4.03
C HIS A 152 23.89 24.91 -2.52
N TRP A 153 24.69 25.87 -2.06
CA TRP A 153 24.95 26.18 -0.66
C TRP A 153 25.44 27.62 -0.52
N ASN A 154 25.56 28.12 0.70
CA ASN A 154 26.16 29.43 0.96
C ASN A 154 27.59 29.33 1.48
N GLU A 155 28.41 30.27 1.01
CA GLU A 155 29.69 30.62 1.61
C GLU A 155 29.61 31.97 2.32
N GLN A 156 30.52 32.20 3.26
CA GLN A 156 30.67 33.46 3.98
C GLN A 156 32.12 33.94 4.01
N GLU A 157 32.29 35.25 4.10
CA GLU A 157 33.57 35.91 4.34
C GLU A 157 33.37 37.07 5.32
N LYS A 158 34.39 37.38 6.13
CA LYS A 158 34.42 38.59 6.94
C LYS A 158 35.18 39.68 6.20
N GLN A 159 34.49 40.77 5.85
CA GLN A 159 35.09 41.94 5.20
C GLN A 159 34.69 43.21 5.96
N GLY A 160 35.68 44.00 6.42
CA GLY A 160 35.42 45.27 7.10
C GLY A 160 34.53 45.18 8.34
N GLY A 161 34.58 44.06 9.09
CA GLY A 161 33.73 43.81 10.24
C GLY A 161 32.31 43.33 9.93
N ARG A 162 31.94 43.22 8.64
CA ARG A 162 30.67 42.65 8.17
C ARG A 162 30.86 41.20 7.72
N THR A 163 29.86 40.37 7.92
CA THR A 163 29.79 39.04 7.30
C THR A 163 29.08 39.17 5.96
N LEU A 164 29.81 38.93 4.89
CA LEU A 164 29.26 38.80 3.54
C LEU A 164 28.95 37.34 3.27
N GLN A 165 27.96 37.10 2.41
CA GLN A 165 27.57 35.78 1.98
C GLN A 165 27.44 35.72 0.47
N ARG A 166 27.64 34.55 -0.12
CA ARG A 166 27.33 34.31 -1.53
C ARG A 166 26.76 32.91 -1.69
N LEU A 167 25.83 32.78 -2.63
CA LEU A 167 25.35 31.49 -3.07
C LEU A 167 26.37 30.88 -4.04
N VAL A 168 26.73 29.63 -3.81
CA VAL A 168 27.55 28.84 -4.72
C VAL A 168 26.62 27.85 -5.42
N MET A 169 26.64 27.85 -6.75
CA MET A 169 25.84 26.97 -7.60
C MET A 169 26.80 26.05 -8.37
N ASP A 170 26.74 24.74 -8.15
CA ASP A 170 27.61 23.74 -8.78
C ASP A 170 29.11 24.08 -8.68
N GLY A 171 29.53 24.57 -7.51
CA GLY A 171 30.90 25.02 -7.27
C GLY A 171 31.29 26.36 -7.90
N LYS A 172 30.37 27.03 -8.60
CA LYS A 172 30.57 28.36 -9.17
C LYS A 172 30.03 29.42 -8.20
N PRO A 173 30.89 30.25 -7.61
CA PRO A 173 30.45 31.27 -6.68
C PRO A 173 29.71 32.40 -7.40
N GLY A 174 28.55 32.77 -6.89
CA GLY A 174 27.82 33.97 -7.29
C GLY A 174 28.44 35.25 -6.71
N PRO A 175 27.82 36.41 -6.98
CA PRO A 175 28.23 37.69 -6.40
C PRO A 175 28.11 37.70 -4.88
N TRP A 176 28.99 38.47 -4.23
CA TRP A 176 28.89 38.74 -2.79
C TRP A 176 27.65 39.56 -2.47
N SER A 177 27.01 39.21 -1.37
CA SER A 177 25.80 39.80 -0.82
C SER A 177 26.02 40.17 0.65
N GLY A 178 25.22 41.10 1.16
CA GLY A 178 24.96 41.20 2.60
C GLY A 178 24.34 39.91 3.17
N HIS A 179 24.37 39.77 4.49
CA HIS A 179 23.86 38.60 5.20
C HIS A 179 22.35 38.43 5.03
N GLN A 180 21.90 37.37 4.37
CA GLN A 180 20.49 37.03 4.18
C GLN A 180 20.29 35.58 3.71
N ASP A 181 19.05 35.11 3.72
CA ASP A 181 18.66 33.87 3.08
C ASP A 181 18.54 34.06 1.55
N MET A 182 19.51 33.56 0.79
CA MET A 182 19.44 33.48 -0.67
C MET A 182 18.78 32.16 -1.07
N LEU A 183 17.50 32.22 -1.43
CA LEU A 183 16.72 31.06 -1.85
C LEU A 183 16.56 31.07 -3.38
N PRO A 184 17.29 30.22 -4.13
CA PRO A 184 17.11 30.12 -5.56
C PRO A 184 15.80 29.42 -5.91
N VAL A 185 15.15 29.95 -6.94
CA VAL A 185 14.06 29.28 -7.66
C VAL A 185 14.61 28.72 -8.95
N PHE A 186 14.09 27.56 -9.36
CA PHE A 186 14.50 26.86 -10.57
C PHE A 186 13.35 26.82 -11.57
N SER A 187 13.64 26.76 -12.86
CA SER A 187 12.67 26.29 -13.85
C SER A 187 12.32 24.82 -13.59
N SER A 188 11.19 24.36 -14.13
CA SER A 188 10.70 22.99 -13.93
C SER A 188 11.66 21.90 -14.40
N ASP A 189 12.50 22.21 -15.39
CA ASP A 189 13.52 21.35 -15.97
C ASP A 189 14.92 21.59 -15.37
N ASP A 190 14.99 22.39 -14.30
CA ASP A 190 16.20 22.89 -13.65
C ASP A 190 17.15 23.70 -14.57
N SER A 191 16.85 23.92 -15.84
CA SER A 191 17.80 24.55 -16.79
C SER A 191 18.10 26.03 -16.50
N ARG A 192 17.24 26.68 -15.71
CA ARG A 192 17.33 28.09 -15.32
C ARG A 192 17.20 28.22 -13.82
N TYR A 193 17.85 29.23 -13.25
CA TYR A 193 17.63 29.60 -11.86
C TYR A 193 17.71 31.11 -11.64
N ALA A 194 17.05 31.58 -10.58
CA ALA A 194 17.10 32.96 -10.16
C ALA A 194 17.02 33.10 -8.64
N TYR A 195 17.67 34.11 -8.08
CA TYR A 195 17.54 34.47 -6.67
C TYR A 195 17.75 35.96 -6.47
N THR A 196 17.17 36.49 -5.39
CA THR A 196 17.38 37.87 -4.97
C THR A 196 18.51 37.93 -3.95
N ALA A 197 19.38 38.92 -4.09
CA ALA A 197 20.45 39.22 -3.16
C ALA A 197 20.46 40.72 -2.78
N VAL A 198 21.29 41.11 -1.83
CA VAL A 198 21.33 42.44 -1.18
C VAL A 198 22.75 42.94 -1.29
N SER A 199 22.90 44.22 -1.64
CA SER A 199 24.21 44.83 -1.81
C SER A 199 25.06 44.71 -0.52
N PRO A 200 26.33 44.31 -0.63
CA PRO A 200 27.30 44.38 0.47
C PRO A 200 27.47 45.79 1.07
N GLU A 201 27.22 46.81 0.25
CA GLU A 201 27.46 48.21 0.58
C GLU A 201 26.23 48.86 1.23
N ASP A 202 25.04 48.49 0.76
CA ASP A 202 23.76 49.09 1.12
C ASP A 202 22.68 48.01 1.32
N LYS A 203 22.29 47.80 2.58
CA LYS A 203 21.33 46.75 2.97
C LYS A 203 19.92 46.95 2.40
N ASP A 204 19.60 48.16 1.95
CA ASP A 204 18.28 48.51 1.42
C ASP A 204 18.23 48.35 -0.12
N LYS A 205 19.37 48.01 -0.75
CA LYS A 205 19.46 47.78 -2.20
C LYS A 205 19.55 46.29 -2.52
N TYR A 206 18.55 45.81 -3.25
CA TYR A 206 18.50 44.45 -3.77
C TYR A 206 19.01 44.39 -5.20
N PHE A 207 19.52 43.23 -5.60
CA PHE A 207 19.79 42.90 -6.99
C PHE A 207 19.33 41.48 -7.28
N LEU A 208 18.90 41.25 -8.52
CA LEU A 208 18.46 39.95 -9.00
C LEU A 208 19.65 39.24 -9.65
N VAL A 209 19.84 37.96 -9.33
CA VAL A 209 20.77 37.08 -10.04
C VAL A 209 19.95 36.09 -10.84
N VAL A 210 20.24 35.99 -12.15
CA VAL A 210 19.63 35.03 -13.07
C VAL A 210 20.76 34.24 -13.72
N ASP A 211 20.73 32.91 -13.59
CA ASP A 211 21.73 32.00 -14.13
C ASP A 211 23.18 32.41 -13.79
N GLY A 212 23.38 32.86 -12.55
CA GLY A 212 24.68 33.26 -12.01
C GLY A 212 25.13 34.67 -12.40
N LYS A 213 24.33 35.44 -13.14
CA LYS A 213 24.64 36.81 -13.56
C LYS A 213 23.70 37.81 -12.90
N VAL A 214 24.23 38.96 -12.47
CA VAL A 214 23.41 40.07 -11.98
C VAL A 214 22.59 40.61 -13.16
N ALA A 215 21.26 40.67 -12.99
CA ALA A 215 20.35 41.20 -13.98
C ALA A 215 20.50 42.72 -14.12
N ASP A 216 20.10 43.26 -15.27
CA ASP A 216 20.10 44.70 -15.58
C ASP A 216 18.90 45.46 -14.99
N TYR A 217 18.02 44.76 -14.28
CA TYR A 217 16.89 45.31 -13.55
C TYR A 217 16.79 44.73 -12.13
N ILE A 218 16.09 45.45 -11.26
CA ILE A 218 15.80 44.98 -9.91
C ILE A 218 14.42 44.32 -9.91
N GLY A 219 14.37 43.07 -9.48
CA GLY A 219 13.15 42.30 -9.26
C GLY A 219 13.31 41.42 -8.02
N MET A 220 12.25 41.30 -7.24
CA MET A 220 12.17 40.45 -6.04
C MET A 220 11.21 39.28 -6.31
N GLU A 221 11.19 38.30 -5.40
CA GLU A 221 10.25 37.16 -5.46
C GLU A 221 10.25 36.47 -6.84
N PRO A 222 11.42 36.04 -7.37
CA PRO A 222 11.49 35.45 -8.70
C PRO A 222 10.66 34.16 -8.80
N MET A 223 9.99 33.97 -9.94
CA MET A 223 9.25 32.76 -10.27
C MET A 223 9.40 32.46 -11.76
N PHE A 224 9.68 31.21 -12.12
CA PHE A 224 9.62 30.79 -13.52
C PHE A 224 8.23 30.27 -13.86
N THR A 225 7.77 30.52 -15.09
CA THR A 225 6.65 29.75 -15.64
C THR A 225 7.03 28.27 -15.79
N ALA A 226 6.02 27.39 -15.89
CA ALA A 226 6.25 25.96 -15.94
C ALA A 226 7.08 25.49 -17.15
N ASP A 227 7.14 26.26 -18.24
CA ASP A 227 8.05 26.00 -19.37
C ASP A 227 9.42 26.70 -19.27
N GLY A 228 9.70 27.39 -18.16
CA GLY A 228 10.97 28.07 -17.89
C GLY A 228 11.23 29.34 -18.73
N LYS A 229 10.31 29.74 -19.62
CA LYS A 229 10.57 30.83 -20.59
C LYS A 229 10.38 32.23 -20.02
N LEU A 230 9.46 32.39 -19.06
CA LEU A 230 9.20 33.69 -18.44
C LEU A 230 9.71 33.67 -16.99
N LEU A 231 10.48 34.69 -16.64
CA LEU A 231 10.83 35.02 -15.27
C LEU A 231 9.91 36.14 -14.78
N LEU A 232 9.04 35.82 -13.84
CA LEU A 232 8.17 36.76 -13.14
C LEU A 232 8.89 37.29 -11.91
N THR A 233 8.85 38.60 -11.69
CA THR A 233 9.40 39.25 -10.50
C THR A 233 8.49 40.38 -10.02
N ILE A 234 8.63 40.75 -8.74
CA ILE A 234 7.96 41.92 -8.16
C ILE A 234 8.97 43.05 -8.00
N GLY A 235 8.72 44.18 -8.66
CA GLY A 235 9.50 45.41 -8.50
C GLY A 235 8.75 46.45 -7.67
N THR A 236 9.49 47.33 -6.99
CA THR A 236 8.93 48.54 -6.37
C THR A 236 9.16 49.72 -7.32
N ILE A 237 8.09 50.18 -7.98
CA ILE A 237 8.13 51.26 -8.98
C ILE A 237 7.05 52.28 -8.62
N ASP A 238 7.42 53.55 -8.53
CA ASP A 238 6.55 54.65 -8.07
C ASP A 238 5.88 54.34 -6.71
N TYR A 239 6.65 53.76 -5.78
CA TYR A 239 6.21 53.30 -4.46
C TYR A 239 5.14 52.20 -4.47
N LYS A 240 4.92 51.54 -5.62
CA LYS A 240 3.93 50.47 -5.80
C LYS A 240 4.62 49.16 -6.14
N ARG A 241 4.07 48.05 -5.62
CA ARG A 241 4.47 46.70 -6.03
C ARG A 241 3.94 46.45 -7.44
N LYS A 242 4.82 46.11 -8.37
CA LYS A 242 4.50 45.91 -9.78
C LYS A 242 5.05 44.57 -10.26
N LEU A 243 4.21 43.82 -10.97
CA LEU A 243 4.64 42.59 -11.65
C LEU A 243 5.47 42.96 -12.87
N GLN A 244 6.63 42.33 -12.97
CA GLN A 244 7.51 42.36 -14.11
C GLN A 244 7.59 40.97 -14.75
N VAL A 245 7.63 40.92 -16.08
CA VAL A 245 7.91 39.72 -16.87
C VAL A 245 9.21 39.98 -17.63
N ASN A 246 10.26 39.23 -17.30
CA ASN A 246 11.61 39.44 -17.84
C ASN A 246 12.04 40.93 -17.75
N GLY A 247 11.82 41.55 -16.58
CA GLY A 247 12.13 42.95 -16.30
C GLY A 247 11.15 43.99 -16.82
N LYS A 248 10.22 43.63 -17.71
CA LYS A 248 9.19 44.54 -18.23
C LYS A 248 7.98 44.59 -17.32
N VAL A 249 7.57 45.79 -16.90
CA VAL A 249 6.37 45.98 -16.08
C VAL A 249 5.12 45.62 -16.88
N VAL A 250 4.30 44.71 -16.36
CA VAL A 250 3.06 44.25 -17.01
C VAL A 250 1.80 44.49 -16.18
N SER A 251 1.94 44.85 -14.89
CA SER A 251 0.80 45.20 -14.04
C SER A 251 0.42 46.68 -14.17
N SER A 252 -0.84 46.96 -14.49
CA SER A 252 -1.39 48.33 -14.56
C SER A 252 -2.00 48.82 -13.24
N GLY A 253 -2.36 47.93 -12.30
CA GLY A 253 -3.05 48.27 -11.04
C GLY A 253 -2.24 49.10 -10.04
N GLN A 254 -2.86 49.48 -8.93
CA GLN A 254 -2.26 50.20 -7.80
C GLN A 254 -1.25 49.36 -6.99
N GLY A 255 -1.28 48.03 -7.13
CA GLY A 255 -0.31 47.13 -6.52
C GLY A 255 -0.64 45.66 -6.81
N VAL A 256 0.37 44.82 -7.00
CA VAL A 256 0.20 43.36 -7.15
C VAL A 256 0.13 42.67 -5.80
N GLY A 257 -0.91 41.85 -5.61
CA GLY A 257 -1.15 41.08 -4.39
C GLY A 257 -0.60 39.66 -4.47
N LYS A 258 -1.12 38.86 -5.41
CA LYS A 258 -0.76 37.45 -5.59
C LYS A 258 -0.42 37.17 -7.05
N VAL A 259 0.59 36.33 -7.29
CA VAL A 259 0.97 35.84 -8.62
C VAL A 259 0.96 34.31 -8.61
N VAL A 260 0.40 33.70 -9.65
CA VAL A 260 0.30 32.25 -9.82
C VAL A 260 0.70 31.89 -11.24
N THR A 261 1.55 30.90 -11.42
CA THR A 261 1.88 30.35 -12.74
C THR A 261 0.98 29.16 -13.05
N ALA A 262 0.63 28.98 -14.31
CA ALA A 262 -0.01 27.74 -14.74
C ALA A 262 0.93 26.54 -14.52
N PRO A 263 0.39 25.33 -14.24
CA PRO A 263 1.19 24.14 -13.99
C PRO A 263 1.96 23.65 -15.23
N VAL A 264 1.53 24.06 -16.43
CA VAL A 264 2.20 23.77 -17.71
C VAL A 264 2.23 25.03 -18.58
N GLY A 265 3.23 25.12 -19.46
CA GLY A 265 3.39 26.23 -20.39
C GLY A 265 3.85 27.53 -19.72
N ASN A 266 3.55 28.66 -20.36
CA ASN A 266 4.02 29.99 -19.97
C ASN A 266 2.93 30.92 -19.41
N ARG A 267 1.75 30.38 -19.08
CA ARG A 267 0.64 31.20 -18.61
C ARG A 267 0.82 31.60 -17.15
N TYR A 268 0.30 32.76 -16.80
CA TYR A 268 0.34 33.27 -15.44
C TYR A 268 -0.87 34.15 -15.13
N ALA A 269 -1.22 34.21 -13.85
CA ALA A 269 -2.29 35.03 -13.32
C ALA A 269 -1.74 35.91 -12.20
N ALA A 270 -2.27 37.12 -12.09
CA ALA A 270 -2.02 38.03 -10.99
C ALA A 270 -3.35 38.54 -10.44
N ILE A 271 -3.44 38.69 -9.12
CA ILE A 271 -4.51 39.45 -8.47
C ILE A 271 -3.93 40.80 -8.12
N ASP A 272 -4.32 41.82 -8.89
CA ASP A 272 -3.86 43.19 -8.73
C ASP A 272 -4.99 44.05 -8.15
N LEU A 273 -4.62 45.03 -7.34
CA LEU A 273 -5.52 46.10 -6.94
C LEU A 273 -5.75 47.04 -8.12
N ALA A 274 -6.78 46.79 -8.93
CA ALA A 274 -7.01 47.57 -10.15
C ALA A 274 -7.23 49.07 -9.84
N ARG A 275 -7.99 49.37 -8.78
CA ARG A 275 -8.31 50.73 -8.33
C ARG A 275 -8.60 50.78 -6.83
N VAL A 276 -8.74 51.99 -6.29
CA VAL A 276 -9.18 52.24 -4.92
C VAL A 276 -10.53 52.94 -4.94
N GLU A 277 -11.53 52.36 -4.30
CA GLU A 277 -12.87 52.90 -4.14
C GLU A 277 -13.17 53.03 -2.64
N ASN A 278 -13.58 54.22 -2.18
CA ASN A 278 -13.89 54.48 -0.77
C ASN A 278 -12.78 54.05 0.21
N GLY A 279 -11.51 54.24 -0.19
CA GLY A 279 -10.35 53.86 0.62
C GLY A 279 -10.04 52.36 0.66
N LYS A 280 -10.82 51.53 -0.06
CA LYS A 280 -10.57 50.09 -0.21
C LYS A 280 -10.04 49.78 -1.61
N GLY A 281 -9.02 48.95 -1.70
CA GLY A 281 -8.55 48.42 -2.97
C GLY A 281 -9.58 47.44 -3.56
N VAL A 282 -9.81 47.52 -4.86
CA VAL A 282 -10.65 46.58 -5.62
C VAL A 282 -9.71 45.58 -6.31
N PRO A 283 -9.52 44.37 -5.74
CA PRO A 283 -8.70 43.34 -6.38
C PRO A 283 -9.43 42.79 -7.61
N MET A 284 -8.69 42.60 -8.70
CA MET A 284 -9.16 41.97 -9.93
C MET A 284 -8.13 40.98 -10.47
N LEU A 285 -8.60 40.00 -11.22
CA LEU A 285 -7.73 39.06 -11.93
C LEU A 285 -7.13 39.73 -13.17
N TYR A 286 -5.83 39.59 -13.33
CA TYR A 286 -5.09 39.82 -14.56
C TYR A 286 -4.54 38.48 -15.04
N LEU A 287 -4.93 38.05 -16.23
CA LEU A 287 -4.49 36.81 -16.86
C LEU A 287 -3.56 37.16 -18.01
N ASP A 288 -2.32 36.67 -17.97
CA ASP A 288 -1.29 36.93 -18.97
C ASP A 288 -1.10 38.45 -19.22
N GLY A 289 -1.19 39.25 -18.15
CA GLY A 289 -1.06 40.72 -18.17
C GLY A 289 -2.33 41.48 -18.61
N ARG A 290 -3.46 40.78 -18.84
CA ARG A 290 -4.73 41.41 -19.25
C ARG A 290 -5.77 41.27 -18.15
N GLU A 291 -6.44 42.38 -17.85
CA GLU A 291 -7.56 42.39 -16.90
C GLU A 291 -8.69 41.47 -17.37
N VAL A 292 -9.27 40.72 -16.43
CA VAL A 292 -10.44 39.86 -16.66
C VAL A 292 -11.68 40.50 -16.02
N PRO A 293 -12.60 41.08 -16.83
CA PRO A 293 -13.81 41.72 -16.30
C PRO A 293 -14.69 40.78 -15.48
N GLY A 294 -15.45 41.32 -14.53
CA GLY A 294 -16.35 40.53 -13.68
C GLY A 294 -15.66 39.78 -12.55
N THR A 295 -14.38 40.06 -12.31
CA THR A 295 -13.57 39.48 -11.22
C THR A 295 -13.31 40.45 -10.08
N GLU A 296 -14.12 41.51 -9.95
CA GLU A 296 -14.09 42.42 -8.82
C GLU A 296 -14.21 41.64 -7.51
N GLY A 297 -13.27 41.87 -6.60
CA GLY A 297 -13.21 41.16 -5.33
C GLY A 297 -12.46 39.82 -5.39
N ALA A 298 -11.65 39.57 -6.43
CA ALA A 298 -10.81 38.38 -6.57
C ALA A 298 -9.94 38.13 -5.32
N GLN A 299 -9.96 36.90 -4.80
CA GLN A 299 -9.22 36.47 -3.62
C GLN A 299 -8.16 35.41 -3.95
N GLN A 300 -8.52 34.45 -4.79
CA GLN A 300 -7.69 33.30 -5.15
C GLN A 300 -7.91 32.91 -6.60
N VAL A 301 -6.87 32.39 -7.25
CA VAL A 301 -6.90 31.92 -8.64
C VAL A 301 -6.21 30.56 -8.75
N TRP A 302 -6.78 29.67 -9.56
CA TRP A 302 -6.27 28.34 -9.84
C TRP A 302 -6.34 28.05 -11.33
N PHE A 303 -5.32 27.40 -11.86
CA PHE A 303 -5.31 26.87 -13.21
C PHE A 303 -5.74 25.40 -13.21
N SER A 304 -6.33 24.95 -14.32
CA SER A 304 -6.48 23.52 -14.59
C SER A 304 -5.13 22.83 -14.80
N PRO A 305 -5.05 21.49 -14.67
CA PRO A 305 -3.82 20.73 -14.91
C PRO A 305 -3.15 20.99 -16.26
N ASP A 306 -3.93 21.23 -17.31
CA ASP A 306 -3.42 21.56 -18.65
C ASP A 306 -3.11 23.06 -18.85
N GLY A 307 -3.31 23.89 -17.81
CA GLY A 307 -3.05 25.33 -17.80
C GLY A 307 -3.99 26.16 -18.69
N LYS A 308 -4.94 25.54 -19.41
CA LYS A 308 -5.80 26.26 -20.38
C LYS A 308 -6.99 26.92 -19.71
N ARG A 309 -7.55 26.29 -18.68
CA ARG A 309 -8.68 26.82 -17.91
C ARG A 309 -8.22 27.45 -16.62
N TYR A 310 -9.05 28.31 -16.07
CA TYR A 310 -8.81 28.93 -14.77
C TYR A 310 -10.11 29.13 -14.00
N ALA A 311 -9.98 29.16 -12.67
CA ALA A 311 -11.04 29.48 -11.73
C ALA A 311 -10.57 30.57 -10.77
N VAL A 312 -11.43 31.54 -10.49
CA VAL A 312 -11.17 32.62 -9.52
C VAL A 312 -12.30 32.70 -8.51
N ALA A 313 -11.96 32.65 -7.24
CA ALA A 313 -12.90 32.94 -6.16
C ALA A 313 -12.98 34.46 -5.95
N CYS A 314 -14.17 35.02 -6.05
CA CYS A 314 -14.45 36.44 -5.84
C CYS A 314 -15.39 36.64 -4.64
N VAL A 315 -15.22 37.75 -3.94
CA VAL A 315 -16.10 38.19 -2.84
C VAL A 315 -16.75 39.50 -3.20
N ASN A 316 -18.07 39.57 -3.06
CA ASN A 316 -18.86 40.78 -3.15
C ASN A 316 -19.21 41.27 -1.74
N ASP A 317 -18.42 42.20 -1.21
CA ASP A 317 -18.63 42.80 0.11
C ASP A 317 -20.01 43.46 0.27
N VAL A 318 -20.55 44.06 -0.80
CA VAL A 318 -21.82 44.80 -0.77
C VAL A 318 -22.98 43.82 -0.63
N ALA A 319 -23.00 42.77 -1.44
CA ALA A 319 -24.01 41.72 -1.38
C ALA A 319 -23.77 40.70 -0.25
N ARG A 320 -22.60 40.76 0.43
CA ARG A 320 -22.13 39.77 1.41
C ARG A 320 -22.18 38.35 0.84
N SER A 321 -21.74 38.20 -0.40
CA SER A 321 -21.74 36.95 -1.15
C SER A 321 -20.36 36.65 -1.72
N ALA A 322 -20.14 35.40 -2.10
CA ALA A 322 -18.97 34.93 -2.80
C ALA A 322 -19.38 34.08 -4.01
N PHE A 323 -18.59 34.10 -5.08
CA PHE A 323 -18.88 33.38 -6.31
C PHE A 323 -17.59 32.95 -7.02
N MET A 324 -17.68 31.89 -7.81
CA MET A 324 -16.59 31.40 -8.65
C MET A 324 -16.73 31.99 -10.05
N VAL A 325 -15.64 32.49 -10.64
CA VAL A 325 -15.54 32.82 -12.06
C VAL A 325 -14.68 31.76 -12.73
N VAL A 326 -15.25 31.02 -13.69
CA VAL A 326 -14.55 29.97 -14.43
C VAL A 326 -14.46 30.40 -15.89
N ASP A 327 -13.25 30.52 -16.42
CA ASP A 327 -13.00 30.95 -17.80
C ASP A 327 -13.75 32.25 -18.18
N GLY A 328 -13.81 33.21 -17.24
CA GLY A 328 -14.46 34.50 -17.40
C GLY A 328 -15.98 34.47 -17.21
N ARG A 329 -16.57 33.32 -16.88
CA ARG A 329 -18.02 33.17 -16.64
C ARG A 329 -18.30 33.12 -15.15
N LYS A 330 -19.14 34.03 -14.68
CA LYS A 330 -19.60 34.07 -13.27
C LYS A 330 -20.58 32.93 -12.99
N GLY A 331 -20.29 32.14 -11.96
CA GLY A 331 -21.17 31.09 -11.43
C GLY A 331 -22.22 31.63 -10.44
N GLN A 332 -22.89 30.72 -9.74
CA GLN A 332 -23.88 31.07 -8.72
C GLN A 332 -23.25 31.81 -7.53
N GLU A 333 -24.07 32.64 -6.86
CA GLU A 333 -23.67 33.34 -5.64
C GLU A 333 -24.01 32.52 -4.39
N TYR A 334 -23.03 32.42 -3.51
CA TYR A 334 -23.10 31.74 -2.22
C TYR A 334 -22.82 32.72 -1.09
N GLN A 335 -23.13 32.35 0.15
CA GLN A 335 -22.73 33.18 1.29
C GLN A 335 -21.22 33.09 1.53
N THR A 336 -20.61 31.93 1.26
CA THR A 336 -19.17 31.71 1.41
C THR A 336 -18.70 30.60 0.48
N LEU A 337 -17.47 30.74 -0.04
CA LEU A 337 -16.74 29.67 -0.74
C LEU A 337 -15.57 29.20 0.12
N SER A 338 -15.22 27.91 0.04
CA SER A 338 -13.93 27.45 0.52
C SER A 338 -12.83 27.91 -0.43
N ILE A 339 -11.91 28.74 0.06
CA ILE A 339 -10.85 29.36 -0.73
C ILE A 339 -9.49 28.68 -0.60
N ASN A 340 -9.43 27.51 0.06
CA ASN A 340 -8.15 26.87 0.34
C ASN A 340 -7.61 26.08 -0.86
N GLU A 341 -8.46 25.46 -1.69
CA GLU A 341 -8.15 24.95 -3.05
C GLU A 341 -9.36 24.21 -3.63
N PRO A 342 -9.79 24.48 -4.87
CA PRO A 342 -10.70 23.62 -5.61
C PRO A 342 -9.93 22.48 -6.27
N TYR A 343 -10.65 21.46 -6.71
CA TYR A 343 -10.10 20.31 -7.42
C TYR A 343 -10.46 20.39 -8.90
N TRP A 344 -9.51 20.07 -9.75
CA TRP A 344 -9.75 19.84 -11.17
C TRP A 344 -9.66 18.35 -11.46
N THR A 345 -10.50 17.84 -12.35
CA THR A 345 -10.25 16.51 -12.91
C THR A 345 -8.94 16.49 -13.70
N PRO A 346 -8.25 15.32 -13.79
CA PRO A 346 -6.97 15.21 -14.49
C PRO A 346 -7.00 15.72 -15.94
N ASP A 347 -8.11 15.47 -16.65
CA ASP A 347 -8.31 15.97 -18.01
C ASP A 347 -8.68 17.46 -18.12
N SER A 348 -8.68 18.19 -17.00
CA SER A 348 -9.02 19.61 -16.92
C SER A 348 -10.49 19.97 -17.26
N SER A 349 -11.37 18.98 -17.43
CA SER A 349 -12.74 19.23 -17.90
C SER A 349 -13.75 19.59 -16.79
N LYS A 350 -13.49 19.23 -15.53
CA LYS A 350 -14.40 19.52 -14.40
C LYS A 350 -13.70 20.22 -13.25
N LEU A 351 -14.31 21.27 -12.72
CA LEU A 351 -13.97 21.96 -11.47
C LEU A 351 -14.88 21.47 -10.34
N ILE A 352 -14.29 21.23 -9.17
CA ILE A 352 -15.00 20.82 -7.96
C ILE A 352 -14.58 21.71 -6.79
N TYR A 353 -15.54 22.31 -6.09
CA TYR A 353 -15.26 23.18 -4.94
C TYR A 353 -16.37 23.10 -3.90
N THR A 354 -16.19 23.68 -2.72
CA THR A 354 -17.22 23.68 -1.67
C THR A 354 -17.73 25.09 -1.39
N ALA A 355 -19.02 25.18 -1.09
CA ALA A 355 -19.73 26.43 -0.85
C ALA A 355 -20.78 26.29 0.26
N ALA A 356 -21.09 27.39 0.94
CA ALA A 356 -22.14 27.45 1.95
C ALA A 356 -23.19 28.49 1.58
N SER A 357 -24.47 28.13 1.76
CA SER A 357 -25.60 29.04 1.57
C SER A 357 -26.81 28.60 2.38
N GLY A 358 -27.47 29.55 3.04
CA GLY A 358 -28.69 29.31 3.82
C GLY A 358 -28.50 28.32 4.98
N GLY A 359 -27.32 28.33 5.61
CA GLY A 359 -26.97 27.40 6.69
C GLY A 359 -26.70 25.95 6.24
N ARG A 360 -26.62 25.70 4.93
CA ARG A 360 -26.28 24.39 4.34
C ARG A 360 -24.93 24.47 3.62
N ASN A 361 -24.26 23.34 3.54
CA ASN A 361 -22.97 23.19 2.86
C ASN A 361 -23.14 22.30 1.63
N PHE A 362 -22.41 22.63 0.57
CA PHE A 362 -22.49 21.95 -0.71
C PHE A 362 -21.09 21.66 -1.25
N LEU A 363 -20.92 20.47 -1.83
CA LEU A 363 -19.90 20.22 -2.84
C LEU A 363 -20.50 20.60 -4.20
N ILE A 364 -19.82 21.45 -4.93
CA ILE A 364 -20.20 21.89 -6.27
C ILE A 364 -19.31 21.17 -7.27
N VAL A 365 -19.90 20.44 -8.21
CA VAL A 365 -19.20 19.89 -9.38
C VAL A 365 -19.69 20.65 -10.59
N GLU A 366 -18.81 21.46 -11.20
CA GLU A 366 -19.15 22.46 -12.21
C GLU A 366 -20.27 23.41 -11.72
N ASN A 367 -21.54 23.08 -11.99
CA ASN A 367 -22.72 23.84 -11.60
C ASN A 367 -23.75 23.02 -10.80
N GLN A 368 -23.43 21.76 -10.47
CA GLN A 368 -24.33 20.86 -9.74
C GLN A 368 -23.98 20.83 -8.25
N GLU A 369 -25.00 20.98 -7.41
CA GLU A 369 -24.84 20.99 -5.94
C GLU A 369 -25.11 19.62 -5.33
N PHE A 370 -24.22 19.20 -4.42
CA PHE A 370 -24.38 17.99 -3.60
C PHE A 370 -24.30 18.35 -2.12
N PRO A 371 -25.32 18.04 -1.30
CA PRO A 371 -25.29 18.33 0.13
C PRO A 371 -24.12 17.62 0.84
N ILE A 372 -23.44 18.37 1.71
CA ILE A 372 -22.37 17.88 2.58
C ILE A 372 -22.56 18.41 4.00
N THR A 373 -21.90 17.79 4.99
CA THR A 373 -22.11 18.14 6.41
C THR A 373 -21.39 19.42 6.84
N SER A 374 -20.25 19.75 6.23
CA SER A 374 -19.37 20.87 6.57
C SER A 374 -18.55 21.32 5.35
N LEU A 375 -18.03 22.56 5.34
CA LEU A 375 -17.06 22.99 4.33
C LEU A 375 -15.69 22.33 4.50
N ILE A 376 -15.33 22.00 5.74
CA ILE A 376 -14.06 21.37 6.13
C ILE A 376 -14.38 20.00 6.73
N GLY A 377 -13.85 18.93 6.13
CA GLY A 377 -14.12 17.56 6.57
C GLY A 377 -15.59 17.15 6.43
N GLY A 378 -16.35 17.81 5.54
CA GLY A 378 -17.75 17.49 5.30
C GLY A 378 -17.99 16.29 4.39
N LEU A 379 -16.93 15.89 3.67
CA LEU A 379 -16.82 14.59 3.02
C LEU A 379 -16.32 13.56 4.05
N MET A 380 -16.55 12.30 3.73
CA MET A 380 -15.92 11.15 4.42
C MET A 380 -14.38 11.23 4.32
N GLU A 381 -13.62 10.39 5.03
CA GLU A 381 -12.14 10.58 5.15
C GLU A 381 -11.36 10.53 3.82
N SER A 382 -11.98 10.03 2.73
CA SER A 382 -11.46 10.24 1.37
C SER A 382 -11.81 11.66 0.88
N PRO A 383 -10.81 12.52 0.53
CA PRO A 383 -11.08 13.61 -0.40
C PRO A 383 -11.63 13.05 -1.72
N ILE A 384 -12.08 13.91 -2.63
CA ILE A 384 -12.65 13.50 -3.92
C ILE A 384 -11.69 12.53 -4.61
N ALA A 385 -12.12 11.28 -4.79
CA ALA A 385 -11.39 10.27 -5.53
C ALA A 385 -11.49 10.57 -7.02
N MET A 386 -10.40 10.45 -7.76
CA MET A 386 -10.36 10.66 -9.20
C MET A 386 -9.59 9.51 -9.85
N ALA A 387 -9.97 9.13 -11.06
CA ALA A 387 -9.12 8.31 -11.90
C ALA A 387 -7.82 9.07 -12.21
N ALA A 388 -6.72 8.37 -12.51
CA ALA A 388 -5.47 9.04 -12.88
C ALA A 388 -5.57 9.75 -14.24
N GLN A 389 -6.50 9.30 -15.09
CA GLN A 389 -6.78 9.85 -16.41
C GLN A 389 -8.27 10.14 -16.59
N GLY A 390 -8.59 11.10 -17.47
CA GLY A 390 -9.98 11.44 -17.79
C GLY A 390 -10.65 12.37 -16.75
N ASN A 391 -11.99 12.30 -16.69
CA ASN A 391 -12.83 13.19 -15.88
C ASN A 391 -13.65 12.50 -14.80
N ARG A 392 -13.31 11.26 -14.48
CA ARG A 392 -14.06 10.49 -13.51
C ARG A 392 -13.75 10.93 -12.09
N TYR A 393 -14.79 11.12 -11.30
CA TYR A 393 -14.68 11.56 -9.92
C TYR A 393 -15.68 10.82 -9.03
N ALA A 394 -15.35 10.71 -7.76
CA ALA A 394 -16.22 10.14 -6.77
C ALA A 394 -15.99 10.71 -5.37
N PHE A 395 -17.00 10.65 -4.51
CA PHE A 395 -16.90 11.08 -3.12
C PHE A 395 -17.95 10.38 -2.26
N GLY A 396 -17.63 10.23 -0.96
CA GLY A 396 -18.58 9.81 0.06
C GLY A 396 -19.16 11.01 0.81
N THR A 397 -20.47 11.02 1.00
CA THR A 397 -21.17 12.01 1.83
C THR A 397 -22.16 11.33 2.77
N ARG A 398 -22.63 12.07 3.78
CA ARG A 398 -23.65 11.66 4.74
C ARG A 398 -24.52 12.85 5.11
N ASP A 399 -25.73 12.60 5.59
CA ASP A 399 -26.67 13.64 6.02
C ASP A 399 -26.39 14.21 7.43
N GLY A 400 -25.24 13.85 8.03
CA GLY A 400 -24.85 14.25 9.39
C GLY A 400 -25.40 13.35 10.50
N SER A 401 -26.32 12.42 10.21
CA SER A 401 -26.88 11.49 11.21
C SER A 401 -26.04 10.24 11.46
N ASN A 402 -24.99 10.01 10.65
CA ASN A 402 -24.26 8.73 10.56
C ASN A 402 -25.16 7.52 10.26
N ARG A 403 -26.34 7.74 9.65
CA ARG A 403 -27.27 6.67 9.24
C ARG A 403 -27.59 6.68 7.77
N VAL A 404 -27.53 7.85 7.12
CA VAL A 404 -27.75 7.98 5.68
C VAL A 404 -26.43 8.37 5.04
N PHE A 405 -25.89 7.44 4.25
CA PHE A 405 -24.66 7.60 3.50
C PHE A 405 -24.96 7.62 2.00
N SER A 406 -24.07 8.22 1.23
CA SER A 406 -24.09 8.16 -0.22
C SER A 406 -22.66 8.09 -0.73
N VAL A 407 -22.42 7.23 -1.71
CA VAL A 407 -21.21 7.25 -2.53
C VAL A 407 -21.65 7.74 -3.89
N VAL A 408 -21.16 8.91 -4.29
CA VAL A 408 -21.46 9.52 -5.58
C VAL A 408 -20.30 9.26 -6.51
N VAL A 409 -20.58 8.71 -7.69
CA VAL A 409 -19.63 8.50 -8.77
C VAL A 409 -20.21 9.17 -10.02
N ASP A 410 -19.47 10.12 -10.61
CA ASP A 410 -19.90 10.90 -11.78
C ASP A 410 -21.31 11.51 -11.67
N GLY A 411 -21.64 11.96 -10.46
CA GLY A 411 -22.92 12.59 -10.14
C GLY A 411 -24.07 11.63 -9.85
N GLN A 412 -23.84 10.31 -9.87
CA GLN A 412 -24.83 9.29 -9.56
C GLN A 412 -24.52 8.60 -8.21
N SER A 413 -25.53 8.38 -7.38
CA SER A 413 -25.37 7.60 -6.14
C SER A 413 -25.29 6.11 -6.47
N VAL A 414 -24.19 5.45 -6.06
CA VAL A 414 -23.90 4.04 -6.35
C VAL A 414 -23.84 3.15 -5.11
N LEU A 415 -24.05 3.72 -3.91
CA LEU A 415 -24.04 2.96 -2.66
C LEU A 415 -25.25 2.01 -2.57
N PRO A 416 -25.05 0.68 -2.40
CA PRO A 416 -26.17 -0.22 -2.16
C PRO A 416 -26.90 0.10 -0.84
N PRO A 417 -28.21 -0.22 -0.74
CA PRO A 417 -29.03 0.17 0.41
C PRO A 417 -28.56 -0.48 1.72
N ASN A 418 -28.79 0.21 2.85
CA ASN A 418 -28.47 -0.24 4.21
C ASN A 418 -26.98 -0.49 4.52
N LEU A 419 -26.08 0.04 3.68
CA LEU A 419 -24.64 -0.04 3.89
C LEU A 419 -24.04 1.33 4.21
N SER A 420 -22.93 1.32 4.94
CA SER A 420 -22.05 2.46 5.15
C SER A 420 -20.71 2.16 4.45
N PRO A 421 -20.22 3.05 3.57
CA PRO A 421 -18.90 2.88 2.98
C PRO A 421 -17.82 3.10 4.05
N ASN A 422 -16.72 2.37 3.95
CA ASN A 422 -15.56 2.60 4.80
C ASN A 422 -14.84 3.87 4.34
N ASP A 423 -14.70 4.81 5.28
CA ASP A 423 -14.01 6.07 5.14
C ASP A 423 -12.59 5.85 4.57
N GLY A 424 -12.25 6.44 3.42
CA GLY A 424 -10.90 6.32 2.83
C GLY A 424 -10.75 5.27 1.72
N SER A 425 -11.70 4.34 1.57
CA SER A 425 -11.50 3.13 0.77
C SER A 425 -11.87 3.24 -0.71
N LEU A 426 -12.39 4.37 -1.20
CA LEU A 426 -12.85 4.52 -2.58
C LEU A 426 -11.72 4.88 -3.53
N THR A 427 -11.48 4.04 -4.55
CA THR A 427 -10.51 4.32 -5.61
C THR A 427 -11.03 3.97 -6.99
N PHE A 428 -10.37 4.50 -8.01
CA PHE A 428 -10.51 4.11 -9.41
C PHE A 428 -9.31 3.26 -9.86
N SER A 429 -9.48 2.46 -10.90
CA SER A 429 -8.34 2.05 -11.74
C SER A 429 -7.72 3.27 -12.41
N ALA A 430 -6.44 3.20 -12.80
CA ALA A 430 -5.72 4.36 -13.36
C ALA A 430 -6.39 4.88 -14.65
N ASP A 431 -6.88 3.97 -15.50
CA ASP A 431 -7.66 4.27 -16.71
C ASP A 431 -9.10 4.78 -16.44
N GLY A 432 -9.56 4.72 -15.18
CA GLY A 432 -10.91 5.09 -14.77
C GLY A 432 -12.01 4.11 -15.17
N SER A 433 -11.69 2.96 -15.76
CA SER A 433 -12.71 1.99 -16.20
C SER A 433 -13.46 1.35 -15.04
N ARG A 434 -12.80 1.19 -13.88
CA ARG A 434 -13.39 0.55 -12.69
C ARG A 434 -13.26 1.42 -11.45
N PHE A 435 -14.15 1.21 -10.49
CA PHE A 435 -14.04 1.76 -9.14
C PHE A 435 -14.41 0.72 -8.09
N VAL A 436 -13.76 0.82 -6.94
CA VAL A 436 -13.96 -0.10 -5.82
C VAL A 436 -14.01 0.67 -4.51
N TYR A 437 -14.81 0.20 -3.56
CA TYR A 437 -14.78 0.67 -2.18
C TYR A 437 -15.25 -0.42 -1.22
N VAL A 438 -14.86 -0.28 0.04
CA VAL A 438 -15.22 -1.22 1.11
C VAL A 438 -16.52 -0.76 1.75
N VAL A 439 -17.36 -1.71 2.17
CA VAL A 439 -18.63 -1.43 2.84
C VAL A 439 -18.82 -2.29 4.08
N GLY A 440 -19.61 -1.74 5.00
CA GLY A 440 -20.13 -2.41 6.18
C GLY A 440 -21.63 -2.11 6.37
N PRO A 441 -22.32 -2.83 7.26
CA PRO A 441 -23.70 -2.53 7.61
C PRO A 441 -23.80 -1.25 8.44
N VAL A 442 -24.82 -0.44 8.17
CA VAL A 442 -25.05 0.83 8.89
C VAL A 442 -25.13 0.59 10.40
N GLY A 443 -24.39 1.40 11.16
CA GLY A 443 -24.41 1.40 12.63
C GLY A 443 -23.55 0.32 13.27
N ARG A 444 -22.75 -0.41 12.50
CA ARG A 444 -21.80 -1.39 13.02
C ARG A 444 -20.40 -1.16 12.45
N ASN A 445 -19.39 -1.35 13.29
CA ASN A 445 -18.00 -1.20 12.89
C ASN A 445 -17.44 -2.53 12.37
N GLU A 446 -18.03 -3.03 11.27
CA GLU A 446 -17.65 -4.29 10.65
C GLU A 446 -17.58 -4.13 9.12
N VAL A 447 -16.60 -4.76 8.50
CA VAL A 447 -16.46 -4.80 7.04
C VAL A 447 -17.07 -6.10 6.53
N THR A 448 -18.00 -6.00 5.58
CA THR A 448 -18.77 -7.15 5.08
C THR A 448 -18.53 -7.45 3.61
N GLY A 449 -18.00 -6.50 2.84
CA GLY A 449 -17.72 -6.74 1.42
C GLY A 449 -17.05 -5.58 0.71
N LEU A 450 -16.72 -5.82 -0.56
CA LEU A 450 -16.33 -4.79 -1.51
C LEU A 450 -17.48 -4.51 -2.47
N VAL A 451 -17.67 -3.25 -2.81
CA VAL A 451 -18.48 -2.85 -3.96
C VAL A 451 -17.54 -2.59 -5.13
N VAL A 452 -17.74 -3.31 -6.23
CA VAL A 452 -17.03 -3.14 -7.49
C VAL A 452 -18.02 -2.63 -8.52
N ASP A 453 -17.78 -1.43 -9.07
CA ASP A 453 -18.64 -0.80 -10.07
C ASP A 453 -20.13 -0.72 -9.66
N GLY A 454 -20.37 -0.42 -8.38
CA GLY A 454 -21.72 -0.32 -7.79
C GLY A 454 -22.36 -1.66 -7.40
N LYS A 455 -21.68 -2.79 -7.60
CA LYS A 455 -22.17 -4.13 -7.22
C LYS A 455 -21.43 -4.70 -6.02
N LEU A 456 -22.17 -5.09 -4.99
CA LEU A 456 -21.62 -5.74 -3.79
C LEU A 456 -21.19 -7.18 -4.08
N ASN A 457 -19.97 -7.54 -3.66
CA ASN A 457 -19.52 -8.92 -3.56
C ASN A 457 -19.75 -9.43 -2.13
N GLU A 458 -20.68 -10.36 -1.96
CA GLU A 458 -21.03 -10.99 -0.67
C GLU A 458 -20.31 -12.33 -0.43
N ALA A 459 -19.63 -12.89 -1.45
CA ALA A 459 -18.99 -14.19 -1.35
C ALA A 459 -17.69 -14.16 -0.54
N LEU A 460 -17.05 -12.98 -0.47
CA LEU A 460 -15.76 -12.76 0.15
C LEU A 460 -15.84 -11.64 1.17
N THR A 461 -15.35 -11.91 2.38
CA THR A 461 -15.16 -10.90 3.42
C THR A 461 -13.73 -10.36 3.31
N PRO A 462 -13.53 -9.11 2.86
CA PRO A 462 -12.20 -8.56 2.66
C PRO A 462 -11.47 -8.33 3.98
N LEU A 463 -10.16 -8.49 3.94
CA LEU A 463 -9.21 -8.26 5.02
C LEU A 463 -8.16 -7.27 4.52
N GLU A 464 -7.61 -6.47 5.42
CA GLU A 464 -6.51 -5.57 5.08
C GLU A 464 -5.27 -6.37 4.68
N PHE A 465 -4.57 -5.90 3.65
CA PHE A 465 -3.20 -6.33 3.40
C PHE A 465 -2.34 -5.99 4.62
N HIS A 466 -1.57 -6.97 5.07
CA HIS A 466 -0.73 -6.82 6.26
C HIS A 466 0.33 -5.74 6.05
N GLN A 467 0.43 -4.82 7.01
CA GLN A 467 1.41 -3.74 6.99
C GLN A 467 2.57 -4.04 7.95
N TRP A 468 3.75 -4.36 7.41
CA TRP A 468 4.98 -4.49 8.20
C TRP A 468 5.67 -3.13 8.44
N ALA A 469 5.26 -2.08 7.73
CA ALA A 469 5.73 -0.70 7.81
C ALA A 469 4.75 0.19 8.63
N ARG A 470 5.22 1.31 9.22
CA ARG A 470 4.40 2.24 10.05
C ARG A 470 3.62 3.25 9.21
N PRO A 471 2.55 3.82 9.80
CA PRO A 471 1.20 3.58 9.31
C PRO A 471 1.04 4.08 7.86
N LEU A 472 0.82 3.14 6.94
CA LEU A 472 0.27 3.47 5.63
C LEU A 472 -1.27 3.42 5.75
N PRO A 473 -2.03 4.17 4.93
CA PRO A 473 -3.47 3.97 4.85
C PRO A 473 -3.78 2.49 4.64
N SER A 474 -4.80 1.97 5.34
CA SER A 474 -5.25 0.58 5.17
C SER A 474 -5.52 0.27 3.70
N LYS A 475 -4.73 -0.63 3.11
CA LYS A 475 -4.99 -1.14 1.76
C LYS A 475 -5.82 -2.42 1.89
N TRP A 476 -7.08 -2.34 1.50
CA TRP A 476 -8.02 -3.48 1.52
C TRP A 476 -7.96 -4.32 0.24
N TYR A 477 -7.61 -3.67 -0.86
CA TYR A 477 -7.58 -4.25 -2.19
C TYR A 477 -6.57 -3.48 -3.07
N LEU A 478 -6.27 -4.01 -4.24
CA LEU A 478 -5.43 -3.40 -5.26
C LEU A 478 -6.06 -3.63 -6.65
N LEU A 479 -6.25 -2.56 -7.42
CA LEU A 479 -6.67 -2.62 -8.82
C LEU A 479 -5.43 -2.53 -9.72
N SER A 480 -5.43 -3.25 -10.83
CA SER A 480 -4.46 -3.02 -11.91
C SER A 480 -4.74 -1.68 -12.62
N ASP A 481 -3.72 -1.10 -13.23
CA ASP A 481 -3.81 0.21 -13.90
C ASP A 481 -4.85 0.20 -15.04
N ASP A 482 -4.95 -0.92 -15.76
CA ASP A 482 -5.94 -1.15 -16.82
C ASP A 482 -7.33 -1.59 -16.32
N GLY A 483 -7.51 -1.67 -14.99
CA GLY A 483 -8.77 -2.05 -14.35
C GLY A 483 -9.22 -3.50 -14.59
N LYS A 484 -8.44 -4.34 -15.26
CA LYS A 484 -8.84 -5.73 -15.53
C LYS A 484 -8.75 -6.61 -14.30
N HIS A 485 -7.76 -6.38 -13.44
CA HIS A 485 -7.45 -7.24 -12.31
C HIS A 485 -7.72 -6.55 -10.97
N LEU A 486 -8.29 -7.31 -10.02
CA LEU A 486 -8.50 -6.90 -8.63
C LEU A 486 -7.88 -7.95 -7.70
N ALA A 487 -6.89 -7.55 -6.90
CA ALA A 487 -6.30 -8.36 -5.85
C ALA A 487 -6.82 -7.92 -4.47
N GLN A 488 -7.16 -8.89 -3.62
CA GLN A 488 -7.55 -8.64 -2.22
C GLN A 488 -7.16 -9.82 -1.33
N VAL A 489 -6.86 -9.56 -0.06
CA VAL A 489 -6.86 -10.63 0.96
C VAL A 489 -8.30 -10.77 1.44
N ALA A 490 -8.82 -11.98 1.46
CA ALA A 490 -10.19 -12.22 1.92
C ALA A 490 -10.33 -13.60 2.56
N GLY A 491 -11.41 -13.76 3.31
CA GLY A 491 -11.94 -15.07 3.69
C GLY A 491 -13.28 -15.35 3.01
N THR A 492 -13.63 -16.62 2.86
CA THR A 492 -15.03 -17.00 2.57
C THR A 492 -15.94 -16.62 3.74
N GLY A 493 -17.24 -16.48 3.50
CA GLY A 493 -18.20 -16.08 4.55
C GLY A 493 -18.21 -17.00 5.79
N ASP A 494 -17.89 -18.29 5.62
CA ASP A 494 -17.70 -19.28 6.69
C ASP A 494 -16.28 -19.29 7.29
N ARG A 495 -15.39 -18.46 6.75
CA ARG A 495 -13.95 -18.35 7.07
C ARG A 495 -13.17 -19.66 6.98
N SER A 496 -13.69 -20.64 6.24
CA SER A 496 -13.01 -21.93 6.04
C SER A 496 -11.79 -21.80 5.13
N THR A 497 -11.77 -20.80 4.25
CA THR A 497 -10.63 -20.48 3.40
C THR A 497 -10.28 -19.00 3.53
N VAL A 498 -8.98 -18.72 3.72
CA VAL A 498 -8.41 -17.36 3.79
C VAL A 498 -7.15 -17.33 2.93
N GLY A 499 -6.95 -16.23 2.21
CA GLY A 499 -5.75 -16.05 1.39
C GLY A 499 -5.85 -14.86 0.43
N LEU A 500 -4.95 -14.83 -0.55
CA LEU A 500 -4.96 -13.86 -1.64
C LEU A 500 -5.94 -14.31 -2.72
N TYR A 501 -6.91 -13.46 -3.03
CA TYR A 501 -7.82 -13.60 -4.15
C TYR A 501 -7.44 -12.62 -5.25
N VAL A 502 -7.42 -13.10 -6.49
CA VAL A 502 -7.30 -12.27 -7.69
C VAL A 502 -8.50 -12.57 -8.57
N ASP A 503 -9.25 -11.54 -8.94
CA ASP A 503 -10.48 -11.63 -9.74
C ASP A 503 -11.52 -12.61 -9.16
N GLY A 504 -11.57 -12.72 -7.83
CA GLY A 504 -12.47 -13.63 -7.12
C GLY A 504 -11.97 -15.07 -6.99
N THR A 505 -10.83 -15.40 -7.60
CA THR A 505 -10.19 -16.72 -7.51
C THR A 505 -9.12 -16.73 -6.42
N LEU A 506 -9.15 -17.76 -5.55
CA LEU A 506 -8.14 -17.96 -4.50
C LEU A 506 -6.83 -18.44 -5.15
N VAL A 507 -5.85 -17.55 -5.28
CA VAL A 507 -4.57 -17.85 -5.94
C VAL A 507 -3.47 -18.25 -4.96
N TYR A 508 -3.58 -17.82 -3.69
CA TYR A 508 -2.62 -18.18 -2.65
C TYR A 508 -3.34 -18.42 -1.31
N PRO A 509 -3.67 -19.68 -0.97
CA PRO A 509 -4.29 -20.04 0.31
C PRO A 509 -3.28 -19.93 1.45
N SER A 510 -3.52 -19.01 2.38
CA SER A 510 -2.68 -18.85 3.56
C SER A 510 -3.41 -18.11 4.68
N PRO A 511 -3.43 -18.65 5.91
CA PRO A 511 -3.94 -17.95 7.08
C PRO A 511 -2.92 -16.95 7.66
N ARG A 512 -1.71 -16.88 7.08
CA ARG A 512 -0.63 -15.98 7.53
C ARG A 512 -0.71 -14.64 6.81
N SER A 513 -0.01 -13.66 7.36
CA SER A 513 0.11 -12.30 6.82
C SER A 513 0.54 -12.28 5.34
N ILE A 514 -0.25 -11.60 4.51
CA ILE A 514 0.02 -11.28 3.11
C ILE A 514 -0.02 -9.76 2.97
N GLY A 515 0.94 -9.13 2.31
CA GLY A 515 0.99 -7.68 2.19
C GLY A 515 1.94 -7.18 1.11
N SER A 516 2.08 -5.86 1.02
CA SER A 516 2.84 -5.16 -0.04
C SER A 516 2.52 -5.64 -1.46
N PRO A 517 1.23 -5.77 -1.85
CA PRO A 517 0.89 -6.17 -3.21
C PRO A 517 1.21 -5.04 -4.19
N GLU A 518 1.73 -5.37 -5.37
CA GLU A 518 1.94 -4.41 -6.46
C GLU A 518 1.72 -5.09 -7.83
N PHE A 519 0.88 -4.50 -8.68
CA PHE A 519 0.82 -4.87 -10.09
C PHE A 519 1.95 -4.18 -10.84
N THR A 520 2.46 -4.80 -11.90
CA THR A 520 3.31 -4.09 -12.86
C THR A 520 2.51 -3.01 -13.59
N PRO A 521 3.14 -1.92 -14.06
CA PRO A 521 2.44 -0.84 -14.78
C PRO A 521 1.72 -1.29 -16.06
N ASP A 522 2.20 -2.36 -16.69
CA ASP A 522 1.53 -2.99 -17.83
C ASP A 522 0.36 -3.91 -17.43
N SER A 523 0.06 -4.00 -16.13
CA SER A 523 -1.00 -4.81 -15.52
C SER A 523 -0.86 -6.33 -15.73
N ARG A 524 0.30 -6.83 -16.19
CA ARG A 524 0.48 -8.25 -16.54
C ARG A 524 0.94 -9.14 -15.40
N HIS A 525 1.62 -8.58 -14.40
CA HIS A 525 2.24 -9.34 -13.32
C HIS A 525 1.84 -8.77 -11.96
N LEU A 526 1.78 -9.63 -10.94
CA LEU A 526 1.46 -9.29 -9.57
C LEU A 526 2.56 -9.79 -8.62
N PHE A 527 3.05 -8.88 -7.78
CA PHE A 527 3.98 -9.17 -6.70
C PHE A 527 3.30 -9.06 -5.34
N TRP A 528 3.73 -9.87 -4.37
CA TRP A 528 3.34 -9.70 -2.97
C TRP A 528 4.37 -10.31 -2.02
N LEU A 529 4.24 -9.95 -0.74
CA LEU A 529 4.94 -10.58 0.36
C LEU A 529 4.02 -11.50 1.13
N ALA A 530 4.53 -12.67 1.50
CA ALA A 530 3.86 -13.57 2.43
C ALA A 530 4.80 -13.98 3.58
N SER A 531 4.23 -14.03 4.79
CA SER A 531 4.88 -14.67 5.94
C SER A 531 4.74 -16.18 5.83
N GLU A 532 5.85 -16.89 6.00
CA GLU A 532 5.90 -18.35 5.91
C GLU A 532 6.29 -19.02 7.23
N ALA A 533 6.06 -20.33 7.34
CA ALA A 533 6.64 -21.11 8.43
C ALA A 533 8.17 -21.11 8.30
N GLY A 534 8.87 -20.79 9.37
CA GLY A 534 10.33 -20.85 9.43
C GLY A 534 10.79 -21.86 10.46
N ASP A 535 11.93 -22.51 10.20
CA ASP A 535 12.58 -23.48 11.09
C ASP A 535 13.35 -22.81 12.25
N LYS A 536 13.50 -21.47 12.21
CA LYS A 536 14.28 -20.67 13.18
C LYS A 536 13.41 -19.61 13.85
N PRO A 537 13.76 -19.16 15.08
CA PRO A 537 13.10 -18.02 15.72
C PRO A 537 13.34 -16.74 14.90
N GLY A 538 12.30 -16.25 14.24
CA GLY A 538 12.31 -15.02 13.44
C GLY A 538 11.14 -14.98 12.44
N GLN A 539 10.65 -13.78 12.11
CA GLN A 539 9.63 -13.60 11.06
C GLN A 539 10.35 -13.55 9.70
N TYR A 540 10.23 -14.62 8.91
CA TYR A 540 10.72 -14.68 7.53
C TYR A 540 9.61 -14.32 6.56
N LEU A 541 9.98 -13.59 5.51
CA LEU A 541 9.09 -13.19 4.43
C LEU A 541 9.62 -13.72 3.12
N THR A 542 8.71 -14.13 2.25
CA THR A 542 9.01 -14.54 0.88
C THR A 542 8.31 -13.59 -0.08
N VAL A 543 9.06 -13.12 -1.08
CA VAL A 543 8.52 -12.39 -2.22
C VAL A 543 7.98 -13.39 -3.24
N TYR A 544 6.75 -13.17 -3.70
CA TYR A 544 6.13 -13.93 -4.76
C TYR A 544 5.96 -13.06 -6.00
N ALA A 545 6.22 -13.65 -7.17
CA ALA A 545 5.93 -13.06 -8.47
C ALA A 545 4.98 -14.03 -9.20
N ASP A 546 3.73 -13.62 -9.43
CA ASP A 546 2.72 -14.43 -10.11
C ASP A 546 2.56 -15.86 -9.55
N GLY A 547 2.70 -16.03 -8.23
CA GLY A 547 2.57 -17.33 -7.55
C GLY A 547 3.89 -18.08 -7.38
N GLU A 548 4.96 -17.67 -8.05
CA GLU A 548 6.28 -18.26 -7.90
C GLU A 548 7.05 -17.61 -6.73
N PRO A 549 7.55 -18.38 -5.74
CA PRO A 549 8.40 -17.84 -4.68
C PRO A 549 9.78 -17.46 -5.24
N THR A 550 10.29 -16.30 -4.86
CA THR A 550 11.53 -15.72 -5.43
C THR A 550 12.61 -15.55 -4.36
N VAL A 551 12.52 -14.50 -3.54
CA VAL A 551 13.51 -14.16 -2.51
C VAL A 551 12.90 -14.36 -1.13
N LYS A 552 13.61 -15.09 -0.26
CA LYS A 552 13.26 -15.28 1.15
C LYS A 552 14.25 -14.54 2.03
N PHE A 553 13.76 -13.69 2.92
CA PHE A 553 14.59 -12.85 3.78
C PHE A 553 14.01 -12.68 5.17
N ALA A 554 14.83 -12.24 6.12
CA ALA A 554 14.39 -11.92 7.48
C ALA A 554 13.78 -10.51 7.52
N ALA A 555 12.61 -10.37 8.15
CA ALA A 555 12.01 -9.07 8.41
C ALA A 555 12.98 -8.19 9.22
N ASN A 556 13.11 -6.92 8.84
CA ASN A 556 14.13 -6.01 9.37
C ASN A 556 13.66 -4.54 9.33
N ASP A 557 14.45 -3.64 9.90
CA ASP A 557 14.08 -2.22 10.05
C ASP A 557 14.01 -1.44 8.73
N PHE A 558 14.63 -1.91 7.63
CA PHE A 558 14.53 -1.23 6.33
C PHE A 558 13.09 -1.19 5.81
N MET A 559 12.28 -2.22 6.15
CA MET A 559 10.87 -2.30 5.80
C MET A 559 10.02 -1.13 6.33
N ARG A 560 10.56 -0.34 7.26
CA ARG A 560 9.88 0.84 7.83
C ARG A 560 10.26 2.14 7.12
N THR A 561 11.17 2.09 6.14
CA THR A 561 11.72 3.28 5.48
C THR A 561 11.05 3.47 4.12
N PRO A 562 10.39 4.61 3.83
CA PRO A 562 9.92 4.92 2.47
C PRO A 562 10.98 4.63 1.39
N GLY A 563 10.56 4.09 0.25
CA GLY A 563 11.47 3.71 -0.84
C GLY A 563 12.19 2.37 -0.66
N TRP A 564 11.88 1.57 0.38
CA TRP A 564 12.47 0.24 0.57
C TRP A 564 11.91 -0.83 -0.37
N TRP A 565 10.70 -0.66 -0.89
CA TRP A 565 9.94 -1.56 -1.75
C TRP A 565 9.25 -0.72 -2.83
N GLU A 566 9.55 -0.98 -4.09
CA GLU A 566 9.10 -0.13 -5.19
C GLU A 566 8.94 -0.92 -6.49
N MET A 567 7.79 -0.73 -7.13
CA MET A 567 7.56 -1.20 -8.49
C MET A 567 8.05 -0.14 -9.49
N GLY A 568 9.09 -0.46 -10.26
CA GLY A 568 9.61 0.41 -11.29
C GLY A 568 8.64 0.58 -12.47
N GLY A 569 8.72 1.71 -13.16
CA GLY A 569 7.99 1.94 -14.42
C GLY A 569 8.35 0.96 -15.54
N ASP A 570 9.48 0.25 -15.40
CA ASP A 570 9.96 -0.83 -16.27
C ASP A 570 9.38 -2.22 -15.90
N GLY A 571 8.51 -2.30 -14.88
CA GLY A 571 7.93 -3.55 -14.40
C GLY A 571 8.88 -4.39 -13.53
N VAL A 572 9.99 -3.80 -13.07
CA VAL A 572 10.95 -4.48 -12.19
C VAL A 572 10.67 -4.08 -10.74
N LEU A 573 10.39 -5.07 -9.89
CA LEU A 573 10.27 -4.85 -8.45
C LEU A 573 11.67 -4.66 -7.86
N THR A 574 11.91 -3.54 -7.19
CA THR A 574 13.16 -3.27 -6.48
C THR A 574 12.91 -3.14 -4.98
N PHE A 575 13.71 -3.83 -4.15
CA PHE A 575 13.60 -3.70 -2.69
C PHE A 575 14.92 -3.95 -1.94
N LEU A 576 14.96 -3.51 -0.68
CA LEU A 576 16.06 -3.74 0.24
C LEU A 576 15.73 -4.84 1.25
N ALA A 577 16.66 -5.76 1.47
CA ALA A 577 16.54 -6.78 2.50
C ALA A 577 17.89 -7.14 3.14
N VAL A 578 17.83 -7.60 4.38
CA VAL A 578 18.96 -8.18 5.09
C VAL A 578 19.11 -9.65 4.70
N ASP A 579 20.30 -10.01 4.24
CA ASP A 579 20.70 -11.37 3.91
C ASP A 579 22.02 -11.68 4.63
N GLY A 580 21.97 -12.55 5.64
CA GLY A 580 23.10 -12.81 6.51
C GLY A 580 23.57 -11.55 7.26
N ASP A 581 24.80 -11.13 7.01
CA ASP A 581 25.46 -9.98 7.62
C ASP A 581 25.54 -8.76 6.69
N VAL A 582 24.86 -8.80 5.54
CA VAL A 582 24.81 -7.71 4.56
C VAL A 582 23.37 -7.25 4.26
N VAL A 583 23.27 -6.00 3.82
CA VAL A 583 22.07 -5.45 3.20
C VAL A 583 22.24 -5.59 1.69
N LYS A 584 21.25 -6.18 1.03
CA LYS A 584 21.18 -6.32 -0.41
C LYS A 584 20.03 -5.52 -0.99
N ARG A 585 20.26 -4.98 -2.18
CA ARG A 585 19.21 -4.54 -3.10
C ARG A 585 18.92 -5.68 -4.05
N TYR A 586 17.66 -6.07 -4.10
CA TYR A 586 17.13 -7.04 -5.04
C TYR A 586 16.35 -6.32 -6.13
N ARG A 587 16.53 -6.76 -7.36
CA ARG A 587 15.69 -6.38 -8.52
C ARG A 587 15.11 -7.64 -9.12
N ILE A 588 13.79 -7.74 -9.16
CA ILE A 588 13.07 -8.91 -9.65
C ILE A 588 12.33 -8.53 -10.93
N THR A 589 12.75 -9.15 -12.03
CA THR A 589 12.04 -9.08 -13.31
C THR A 589 11.14 -10.31 -13.43
N PRO A 590 9.81 -10.14 -13.61
CA PRO A 590 8.90 -11.28 -13.70
C PRO A 590 9.20 -12.14 -14.93
N SER A 591 8.82 -13.41 -14.85
CA SER A 591 8.92 -14.35 -15.98
C SER A 591 8.03 -13.88 -17.13
N SER A 592 8.44 -14.10 -18.38
CA SER A 592 7.56 -13.86 -19.53
C SER A 592 6.42 -14.89 -19.64
N GLU A 593 6.51 -16.01 -18.92
CA GLU A 593 5.58 -17.14 -19.01
C GLU A 593 4.42 -17.06 -18.02
N MET A 594 4.72 -16.60 -16.81
CA MET A 594 3.71 -16.38 -15.78
C MET A 594 3.13 -14.98 -15.95
N THR A 595 1.83 -14.87 -15.72
CA THR A 595 1.06 -13.62 -15.79
C THR A 595 -0.09 -13.76 -14.82
N VAL A 596 -0.74 -12.65 -14.48
CA VAL A 596 -1.95 -12.66 -13.64
C VAL A 596 -3.04 -13.58 -14.23
N ALA A 597 -3.26 -13.52 -15.55
CA ALA A 597 -4.23 -14.39 -16.23
C ALA A 597 -3.89 -15.88 -16.10
N ARG A 598 -2.60 -16.23 -16.21
CA ARG A 598 -2.16 -17.62 -16.05
C ARG A 598 -2.22 -18.07 -14.60
N LEU A 599 -1.83 -17.22 -13.65
CA LEU A 599 -1.96 -17.47 -12.21
C LEU A 599 -3.40 -17.82 -11.83
N VAL A 600 -4.37 -17.03 -12.30
CA VAL A 600 -5.80 -17.29 -12.06
C VAL A 600 -6.22 -18.63 -12.69
N THR A 601 -5.86 -18.86 -13.96
CA THR A 601 -6.20 -20.09 -14.69
C THR A 601 -5.65 -21.36 -14.01
N GLU A 602 -4.39 -21.32 -13.57
CA GLU A 602 -3.75 -22.44 -12.88
C GLU A 602 -4.36 -22.68 -11.49
N ALA A 603 -4.73 -21.61 -10.77
CA ALA A 603 -5.43 -21.72 -9.49
C ALA A 603 -6.81 -22.39 -9.64
N GLU A 604 -7.57 -22.04 -10.68
CA GLU A 604 -8.84 -22.68 -11.01
C GLU A 604 -8.66 -24.16 -11.34
N ALA A 605 -7.68 -24.49 -12.18
CA ALA A 605 -7.37 -25.88 -12.55
C ALA A 605 -6.95 -26.72 -11.33
N ASN A 606 -6.11 -26.17 -10.46
CA ASN A 606 -5.68 -26.83 -9.22
C ASN A 606 -6.85 -27.07 -8.27
N ARG A 607 -7.77 -26.11 -8.15
CA ARG A 607 -8.97 -26.25 -7.33
C ARG A 607 -9.94 -27.29 -7.90
N ALA A 608 -10.14 -27.30 -9.21
CA ALA A 608 -10.96 -28.31 -9.88
C ALA A 608 -10.39 -29.72 -9.69
N LYS A 609 -9.07 -29.87 -9.80
CA LYS A 609 -8.37 -31.13 -9.52
C LYS A 609 -8.54 -31.56 -8.06
N ALA A 610 -8.31 -30.67 -7.10
CA ALA A 610 -8.49 -30.98 -5.68
C ALA A 610 -9.93 -31.40 -5.34
N ALA A 611 -10.93 -30.77 -5.96
CA ALA A 611 -12.33 -31.15 -5.80
C ALA A 611 -12.62 -32.55 -6.39
N ALA A 612 -12.08 -32.85 -7.57
CA ALA A 612 -12.21 -34.17 -8.19
C ALA A 612 -11.52 -35.26 -7.35
N ASP A 613 -10.33 -34.99 -6.83
CA ASP A 613 -9.59 -35.90 -5.95
C ASP A 613 -10.36 -36.15 -4.64
N ALA A 614 -10.94 -35.11 -4.04
CA ALA A 614 -11.77 -35.24 -2.84
C ALA A 614 -13.04 -36.06 -3.10
N GLN A 615 -13.71 -35.86 -4.24
CA GLN A 615 -14.86 -36.69 -4.64
C GLN A 615 -14.48 -38.15 -4.87
N ALA A 616 -13.32 -38.41 -5.50
CA ALA A 616 -12.81 -39.76 -5.71
C ALA A 616 -12.49 -40.45 -4.37
N GLN A 617 -11.87 -39.74 -3.44
CA GLN A 617 -11.60 -40.23 -2.08
C GLN A 617 -12.89 -40.52 -1.31
N GLN A 618 -13.90 -39.65 -1.40
CA GLN A 618 -15.20 -39.88 -0.77
C GLN A 618 -15.90 -41.11 -1.35
N LYS A 619 -15.88 -41.29 -2.68
CA LYS A 619 -16.44 -42.48 -3.33
C LYS A 619 -15.73 -43.75 -2.89
N ALA A 620 -14.39 -43.75 -2.86
CA ALA A 620 -13.60 -44.89 -2.39
C ALA A 620 -13.89 -45.22 -0.92
N ALA A 621 -14.07 -44.20 -0.07
CA ALA A 621 -14.45 -44.39 1.33
C ALA A 621 -15.85 -45.02 1.47
N VAL A 622 -16.82 -44.58 0.67
CA VAL A 622 -18.18 -45.17 0.64
C VAL A 622 -18.16 -46.62 0.16
N GLU A 623 -17.40 -46.93 -0.90
CA GLU A 623 -17.24 -48.30 -1.40
C GLU A 623 -16.55 -49.22 -0.38
N THR A 624 -15.53 -48.70 0.32
CA THR A 624 -14.85 -49.43 1.41
C THR A 624 -15.82 -49.70 2.56
N ALA A 625 -16.57 -48.70 3.00
CA ALA A 625 -17.57 -48.84 4.07
C ALA A 625 -18.69 -49.82 3.71
N ALA A 626 -19.13 -49.85 2.44
CA ALA A 626 -20.11 -50.82 1.95
C ALA A 626 -19.55 -52.25 1.95
N THR A 627 -18.26 -52.42 1.59
CA THR A 627 -17.57 -53.71 1.60
C THR A 627 -17.40 -54.24 3.03
N ASP A 628 -16.97 -53.38 3.96
CA ASP A 628 -16.82 -53.71 5.38
C ASP A 628 -18.17 -54.05 6.02
N SER A 629 -19.23 -53.31 5.68
CA SER A 629 -20.60 -53.61 6.15
C SER A 629 -21.10 -54.96 5.65
N LYS A 630 -20.81 -55.32 4.40
CA LYS A 630 -21.16 -56.62 3.83
C LYS A 630 -20.40 -57.76 4.53
N LYS A 631 -19.09 -57.59 4.73
CA LYS A 631 -18.26 -58.57 5.46
C LYS A 631 -18.75 -58.78 6.89
N ALA A 632 -19.08 -57.70 7.61
CA ALA A 632 -19.63 -57.77 8.96
C ALA A 632 -20.99 -58.50 8.99
N ALA A 633 -21.84 -58.30 7.98
CA ALA A 633 -23.12 -59.02 7.87
C ALA A 633 -22.93 -60.52 7.59
N GLU A 634 -21.96 -60.89 6.74
CA GLU A 634 -21.59 -62.29 6.48
C GLU A 634 -21.02 -62.98 7.72
N GLU A 635 -20.13 -62.31 8.46
CA GLU A 635 -19.59 -62.81 9.73
C GLU A 635 -20.68 -62.98 10.80
N ALA A 636 -21.61 -62.03 10.91
CA ALA A 636 -22.75 -62.12 11.82
C ALA A 636 -23.71 -63.26 11.46
N ALA A 637 -23.95 -63.49 10.16
CA ALA A 637 -24.78 -64.60 9.68
C ALA A 637 -24.12 -65.96 9.97
N ALA A 638 -22.80 -66.08 9.75
CA ALA A 638 -22.04 -67.29 10.09
C ALA A 638 -22.05 -67.57 11.60
N ALA A 639 -21.89 -66.54 12.43
CA ALA A 639 -21.96 -66.67 13.89
C ALA A 639 -23.35 -67.13 14.36
N LYS A 640 -24.42 -66.59 13.74
CA LYS A 640 -25.80 -66.98 14.04
C LYS A 640 -26.09 -68.43 13.64
N LEU A 641 -25.59 -68.88 12.48
CA LEU A 641 -25.74 -70.27 12.04
C LEU A 641 -25.05 -71.23 13.00
N LYS A 642 -23.80 -70.93 13.39
CA LYS A 642 -23.05 -71.71 14.38
C LYS A 642 -23.79 -71.81 15.72
N ALA A 643 -24.37 -70.70 16.19
CA ALA A 643 -25.16 -70.70 17.43
C ALA A 643 -26.43 -71.56 17.33
N GLN A 644 -27.07 -71.58 16.16
CA GLN A 644 -28.24 -72.45 15.91
C GLN A 644 -27.86 -73.93 15.88
N GLU A 645 -26.73 -74.28 15.26
CA GLU A 645 -26.20 -75.65 15.26
C GLU A 645 -25.86 -76.13 16.67
N GLU A 646 -25.19 -75.29 17.47
CA GLU A 646 -24.87 -75.59 18.88
C GLU A 646 -26.15 -75.75 19.73
N ALA A 647 -27.16 -74.90 19.51
CA ALA A 647 -28.45 -75.01 20.19
C ALA A 647 -29.21 -76.29 19.79
N ALA A 648 -29.18 -76.67 18.52
CA ALA A 648 -29.80 -77.89 18.02
C ALA A 648 -29.11 -79.14 18.60
N ALA A 649 -27.77 -79.14 18.66
CA ALA A 649 -27.00 -80.21 19.29
C ALA A 649 -27.33 -80.34 20.80
N ALA A 650 -27.44 -79.22 21.51
CA ALA A 650 -27.85 -79.20 22.91
C ALA A 650 -29.28 -79.72 23.12
N ALA A 651 -30.22 -79.38 22.22
CA ALA A 651 -31.59 -79.88 22.25
C ALA A 651 -31.66 -81.40 21.99
N ALA A 652 -30.91 -81.89 21.01
CA ALA A 652 -30.81 -83.32 20.70
C ALA A 652 -30.25 -84.11 21.89
N LYS A 653 -29.22 -83.57 22.57
CA LYS A 653 -28.67 -84.18 23.79
C LYS A 653 -29.71 -84.25 24.91
N ARG A 654 -30.45 -83.15 25.18
CA ARG A 654 -31.54 -83.15 26.18
C ARG A 654 -32.63 -84.17 25.85
N GLN A 655 -32.96 -84.34 24.58
CA GLN A 655 -33.96 -85.31 24.14
C GLN A 655 -33.47 -86.76 24.34
N ALA A 656 -32.20 -87.03 24.07
CA ALA A 656 -31.58 -88.33 24.35
C ALA A 656 -31.53 -88.63 25.85
N ASP A 657 -31.13 -87.66 26.68
CA ASP A 657 -31.11 -87.79 28.14
C ASP A 657 -32.51 -88.06 28.71
N TYR A 658 -33.53 -87.36 28.18
CA TYR A 658 -34.93 -87.59 28.56
C TYR A 658 -35.43 -88.99 28.16
N ALA A 659 -35.11 -89.44 26.94
CA ALA A 659 -35.47 -90.78 26.48
C ALA A 659 -34.82 -91.88 27.34
N ALA A 660 -33.55 -91.70 27.72
CA ALA A 660 -32.84 -92.61 28.62
C ALA A 660 -33.50 -92.65 30.03
N ALA A 661 -33.90 -91.49 30.56
CA ALA A 661 -34.61 -91.41 31.84
C ALA A 661 -35.98 -92.11 31.81
N VAL A 662 -36.73 -91.97 30.70
CA VAL A 662 -38.01 -92.66 30.51
C VAL A 662 -37.80 -94.18 30.43
N ALA A 663 -36.80 -94.65 29.69
CA ALA A 663 -36.47 -96.07 29.59
C ALA A 663 -36.08 -96.67 30.95
N ALA A 664 -35.27 -95.95 31.75
CA ALA A 664 -34.91 -96.36 33.11
C ALA A 664 -36.13 -96.49 34.03
N LYS A 665 -37.08 -95.54 33.94
CA LYS A 665 -38.32 -95.57 34.72
C LYS A 665 -39.25 -96.71 34.31
N GLN A 666 -39.32 -97.04 33.02
CA GLN A 666 -40.07 -98.20 32.53
C GLN A 666 -39.46 -99.52 33.00
N LYS A 667 -38.13 -99.65 32.96
CA LYS A 667 -37.42 -100.82 33.49
C LYS A 667 -37.68 -101.02 35.00
N ALA A 668 -37.54 -99.96 35.80
CA ALA A 668 -37.86 -100.01 37.23
C ALA A 668 -39.32 -100.42 37.51
N ARG A 669 -40.28 -100.01 36.66
CA ARG A 669 -41.69 -100.41 36.78
C ARG A 669 -41.92 -101.87 36.41
N ALA A 670 -41.19 -102.40 35.42
CA ALA A 670 -41.23 -103.81 35.05
C ALA A 670 -40.64 -104.70 36.16
N ASP A 671 -39.49 -104.31 36.71
CA ASP A 671 -38.85 -105.02 37.83
C ASP A 671 -39.75 -105.04 39.08
N ALA A 672 -40.43 -103.92 39.38
CA ALA A 672 -41.39 -103.85 40.47
C ALA A 672 -42.64 -104.72 40.27
N MET A 673 -43.13 -104.85 39.02
CA MET A 673 -44.25 -105.74 38.68
C MET A 673 -43.86 -107.22 38.82
N GLU A 674 -42.65 -107.59 38.40
CA GLU A 674 -42.14 -108.95 38.53
C GLU A 674 -41.90 -109.31 40.00
N ALA A 675 -41.34 -108.40 40.80
CA ALA A 675 -41.21 -108.59 42.25
C ALA A 675 -42.58 -108.80 42.94
N LYS A 676 -43.62 -108.07 42.51
CA LYS A 676 -44.98 -108.22 43.03
C LYS A 676 -45.63 -109.55 42.61
N ARG A 677 -45.33 -110.03 41.40
CA ARG A 677 -45.77 -111.35 40.90
C ARG A 677 -45.11 -112.49 41.68
N GLN A 678 -43.79 -112.41 41.88
CA GLN A 678 -43.00 -113.34 42.69
C GLN A 678 -43.54 -113.41 44.13
N ALA A 679 -43.79 -112.26 44.77
CA ALA A 679 -44.37 -112.22 46.11
C ALA A 679 -45.77 -112.87 46.19
N ARG A 680 -46.60 -112.70 45.16
CA ARG A 680 -47.93 -113.33 45.10
C ARG A 680 -47.86 -114.84 44.87
N LEU A 681 -46.94 -115.31 44.04
CA LEU A 681 -46.69 -116.74 43.83
C LEU A 681 -46.15 -117.39 45.11
N LEU A 682 -45.23 -116.74 45.81
CA LEU A 682 -44.71 -117.18 47.10
C LEU A 682 -45.82 -117.29 48.14
N TYR A 683 -46.72 -116.29 48.19
CA TYR A 683 -47.88 -116.32 49.06
C TYR A 683 -48.80 -117.52 48.76
N LEU A 684 -49.16 -117.73 47.48
CA LEU A 684 -50.03 -118.84 47.07
C LEU A 684 -49.40 -120.21 47.37
N GLU A 685 -48.09 -120.36 47.18
CA GLU A 685 -47.37 -121.59 47.48
C GLU A 685 -47.31 -121.85 48.99
N ASN A 686 -47.13 -120.81 49.79
CA ASN A 686 -47.20 -120.91 51.25
C ASN A 686 -48.60 -121.25 51.76
N VAL A 687 -49.66 -120.79 51.09
CA VAL A 687 -51.04 -121.21 51.37
C VAL A 687 -51.24 -122.70 51.07
N LYS A 688 -50.68 -123.22 49.97
CA LYS A 688 -50.71 -124.66 49.67
C LYS A 688 -49.91 -125.48 50.68
N ARG A 689 -48.69 -125.06 51.03
CA ARG A 689 -47.84 -125.72 52.02
C ARG A 689 -48.48 -125.79 53.40
N LYS A 690 -49.19 -124.73 53.81
CA LYS A 690 -49.96 -124.72 55.06
C LYS A 690 -51.06 -125.80 55.07
N LYS A 691 -51.74 -126.06 53.95
CA LYS A 691 -52.74 -127.14 53.85
C LYS A 691 -52.11 -128.54 53.91
N LEU A 692 -50.84 -128.67 53.59
CA LEU A 692 -50.09 -129.93 53.58
C LEU A 692 -49.27 -130.17 54.87
N GLY A 693 -49.38 -129.29 55.88
CA GLY A 693 -48.62 -129.39 57.14
C GLY A 693 -47.12 -129.07 57.02
N LEU A 694 -46.69 -128.42 55.94
CA LEU A 694 -45.29 -128.08 55.67
C LEU A 694 -44.97 -126.62 56.08
N PRO A 695 -43.74 -126.32 56.53
CA PRO A 695 -43.33 -124.96 56.90
C PRO A 695 -43.28 -124.00 55.69
N PRO A 696 -43.52 -122.69 55.90
CA PRO A 696 -43.54 -121.70 54.82
C PRO A 696 -42.13 -121.42 54.25
N LEU A 697 -42.07 -121.16 52.94
CA LEU A 697 -40.89 -120.70 52.20
C LEU A 697 -40.63 -119.21 52.41
N LYS A 698 -39.35 -118.84 52.50
CA LYS A 698 -38.90 -117.44 52.50
C LYS A 698 -38.75 -116.85 51.09
N GLU A 699 -38.47 -117.69 50.09
CA GLU A 699 -38.33 -117.33 48.67
C GLU A 699 -38.82 -118.49 47.79
N LEU A 700 -39.25 -118.19 46.56
CA LEU A 700 -39.57 -119.22 45.56
C LEU A 700 -38.25 -119.83 45.04
N PRO A 701 -38.15 -121.15 44.83
CA PRO A 701 -36.97 -121.77 44.23
C PRO A 701 -36.74 -121.37 42.77
#